data_AF-A0AAW3HXD4-F1
#
_entry.id   AF-A0AAW3HXD4-F1
#
_cell.length_a   1.000
_cell.length_b   1.000
_cell.length_c   1.000
_cell.angle_alpha   90.00
_cell.angle_beta   90.00
_cell.angle_gamma   90.00
#
_symmetry.space_group_name_H-M   'P 1'
#
loop_
_entity.id
_entity.type
_entity.pdbx_description
1 polymer ?
#
loop_
_entity_poly.entity_id
_entity_poly.type
_entity_poly.pdbx_seq_one_letter_code
_entity_poly.pdbx_strand_id
1 'polypeptide(L)'
;MPRSLRPAVSRLFGAVLVALAGLSAAPRPAMAFDIGAVIESMRLSRYPLREPERRAWGTENVKDALLVGQMENRLYLYRYVRGAGKEFKLDFRSQPLVIDPATWQASREENVTVRAPRDAQTQYWVGYDYPGADDTRANGFLVDADGVAAAVHADARLIVITADRPWNDERRARALATLRPVLTDYPVRMPAFPADVRFEYRAPVDVTATFRTLHQVARAIPRAKAAEFSRALADLRRFVMEQDYREIDPSGKDPEMLTALNDYGFWLTESGHTEQADRILSDVLRRDPARTAAYLNRADARWKQSTKTRDKRDYLLALAREDYRLYCSRRLAGNDPIPANIATRIGAALNETTPLNAETCRPRLAIFKAIQAEDLNAVRAELAAGQDPNGVNEYGTSALAVAVSRKQLDTVQVLLAAGARADGPNNGYVLLAAALPEARDTRPTAQRYALADALIAAGAPLDVPDSSGMPLLMRRVSYYSEDKDTLNYLLAKGANPNVREKNGRSVLHAAMQSPKTFWFAQALLAKGADINAAYVRMSYGNQRMWETPLLEALRGAINGEFTPTVVYPIPERVTFALAQGADAAVGGYSASKTPERNGLNEALTLAARTLQPTLVDQLAAAAKPPRQDLTPESLSSLLSVWNQLEIRAAIKQNSPAWDGQRAKLRATADRLLAAGVPLTRANDATGIANNMIAPLSLPWLPDDLYLQWLEQGADASDRTDTSVRLDGVVNADALPLVIMLRVGNEAKAKMLMDHDAGLYRTPWRCGMAVADVLAWQLGNAGPISPTAARAVRQVLDGAQGAASCDLNQASRVQPYVGVSAQELAKRANVMLTVKAPS
;
A
#
# COMPACT_ATOMS: atom_id res chain seq x y z
N MET A 1 29.67 51.19 -70.62
CA MET A 1 30.65 50.08 -70.79
C MET A 1 31.20 49.68 -69.42
N PRO A 2 31.35 48.36 -69.14
CA PRO A 2 30.28 47.68 -68.39
C PRO A 2 30.69 46.43 -67.54
N ARG A 3 29.64 45.74 -67.00
CA ARG A 3 29.43 44.27 -66.74
C ARG A 3 30.07 43.62 -65.48
N SER A 4 29.55 42.54 -64.84
CA SER A 4 28.25 41.85 -64.69
C SER A 4 28.41 40.54 -63.85
N LEU A 5 27.36 40.11 -63.12
CA LEU A 5 26.87 38.70 -62.86
C LEU A 5 27.59 37.69 -61.90
N ARG A 6 26.77 36.99 -61.08
CA ARG A 6 27.02 35.66 -60.44
C ARG A 6 26.68 34.51 -61.44
N PRO A 7 27.10 33.23 -61.21
CA PRO A 7 26.21 32.22 -60.56
C PRO A 7 26.95 31.07 -59.79
N ALA A 8 26.26 29.94 -59.56
CA ALA A 8 26.40 28.94 -58.50
C ALA A 8 26.77 27.49 -58.95
N VAL A 9 26.82 26.55 -57.98
CA VAL A 9 26.63 25.06 -58.05
C VAL A 9 27.81 24.17 -58.53
N SER A 10 28.18 23.13 -57.74
CA SER A 10 28.20 21.67 -58.14
C SER A 10 29.26 20.75 -57.47
N ARG A 11 28.77 19.58 -56.97
CA ARG A 11 29.40 18.24 -56.74
C ARG A 11 30.36 18.09 -55.54
N LEU A 12 30.18 17.27 -54.49
CA LEU A 12 29.49 15.99 -54.21
C LEU A 12 29.94 14.75 -55.01
N PHE A 13 30.45 13.77 -54.24
CA PHE A 13 30.54 12.31 -54.42
C PHE A 13 31.70 11.64 -55.19
N GLY A 14 32.22 10.56 -54.57
CA GLY A 14 32.98 9.46 -55.20
C GLY A 14 34.29 9.16 -54.45
N ALA A 15 34.28 8.46 -53.30
CA ALA A 15 34.33 6.99 -53.17
C ALA A 15 35.74 6.39 -53.41
N VAL A 16 35.98 5.21 -52.79
CA VAL A 16 37.23 4.40 -52.69
C VAL A 16 38.01 4.72 -51.40
N LEU A 17 37.88 4.02 -50.27
CA LEU A 17 37.57 2.61 -50.00
C LEU A 17 38.50 1.67 -50.78
N VAL A 18 39.48 1.07 -50.11
CA VAL A 18 39.76 -0.38 -50.11
C VAL A 18 41.17 -0.66 -49.58
N ALA A 19 41.21 -1.72 -48.77
CA ALA A 19 42.35 -2.53 -48.33
C ALA A 19 43.15 -2.03 -47.11
N LEU A 20 43.51 -2.86 -46.14
CA LEU A 20 43.08 -4.18 -45.62
C LEU A 20 44.12 -4.58 -44.56
N ALA A 21 43.84 -5.65 -43.82
CA ALA A 21 44.72 -6.40 -42.92
C ALA A 21 45.09 -5.66 -41.62
N GLY A 22 44.59 -6.00 -40.44
CA GLY A 22 44.22 -7.32 -39.94
C GLY A 22 45.28 -7.74 -38.93
N LEU A 23 44.89 -7.84 -37.65
CA LEU A 23 45.30 -8.93 -36.76
C LEU A 23 44.57 -8.78 -35.41
N SER A 24 43.96 -9.90 -35.05
CA SER A 24 43.26 -10.23 -33.82
C SER A 24 44.10 -10.07 -32.55
N ALA A 25 43.47 -9.58 -31.48
CA ALA A 25 43.65 -10.15 -30.15
C ALA A 25 42.35 -9.96 -29.33
N ALA A 26 41.89 -11.04 -28.73
CA ALA A 26 40.65 -11.20 -27.97
C ALA A 26 40.46 -10.17 -26.83
N PRO A 27 39.22 -9.93 -26.36
CA PRO A 27 38.99 -9.06 -25.21
C PRO A 27 39.57 -9.67 -23.92
N ARG A 28 40.29 -8.83 -23.16
CA ARG A 28 40.65 -9.05 -21.75
C ARG A 28 39.56 -8.45 -20.84
N PRO A 29 39.43 -8.94 -19.59
CA PRO A 29 38.15 -9.05 -18.90
C PRO A 29 37.63 -7.71 -18.36
N ALA A 30 36.30 -7.58 -18.38
CA ALA A 30 35.58 -6.53 -17.66
C ALA A 30 35.94 -6.60 -16.17
N MET A 31 36.36 -5.46 -15.62
CA MET A 31 36.75 -5.32 -14.22
C MET A 31 35.56 -5.58 -13.29
N ALA A 32 35.83 -6.26 -12.18
CA ALA A 32 34.86 -6.60 -11.16
C ALA A 32 34.21 -5.33 -10.57
N PHE A 33 32.91 -5.16 -10.79
CA PHE A 33 32.09 -4.20 -10.07
C PHE A 33 31.77 -4.73 -8.67
N ASP A 34 31.80 -3.86 -7.67
CA ASP A 34 31.19 -4.14 -6.37
C ASP A 34 29.66 -4.09 -6.53
N ILE A 35 29.08 -5.28 -6.68
CA ILE A 35 27.65 -5.50 -6.95
C ILE A 35 26.78 -5.05 -5.76
N GLY A 36 27.32 -4.93 -4.54
CA GLY A 36 26.57 -4.53 -3.34
C GLY A 36 26.03 -3.10 -3.40
N ALA A 37 26.86 -2.15 -3.86
CA ALA A 37 26.47 -0.74 -4.00
C ALA A 37 25.50 -0.50 -5.19
N VAL A 38 25.56 -1.35 -6.22
CA VAL A 38 24.67 -1.29 -7.38
C VAL A 38 23.25 -1.75 -7.00
N ILE A 39 23.15 -2.82 -6.18
CA ILE A 39 21.86 -3.37 -5.71
C ILE A 39 21.10 -2.39 -4.81
N GLU A 40 21.77 -1.61 -3.95
CA GLU A 40 21.08 -0.64 -3.08
C GLU A 40 20.56 0.60 -3.80
N SER A 41 21.19 0.98 -4.93
CA SER A 41 20.78 2.13 -5.75
C SER A 41 19.69 1.81 -6.77
N MET A 42 19.46 0.53 -7.05
CA MET A 42 18.44 0.07 -7.98
C MET A 42 17.12 -0.12 -7.25
N ARG A 43 16.05 0.48 -7.78
CA ARG A 43 14.73 -0.15 -7.68
C ARG A 43 14.79 -1.42 -8.53
N LEU A 44 15.42 -2.46 -7.99
CA LEU A 44 14.97 -3.81 -8.27
C LEU A 44 13.54 -3.81 -7.74
N SER A 45 12.57 -3.48 -8.60
CA SER A 45 11.21 -3.94 -8.38
C SER A 45 11.38 -5.44 -8.14
N ARG A 46 11.23 -5.84 -6.87
CA ARG A 46 11.08 -7.23 -6.51
C ARG A 46 9.80 -7.66 -7.20
N TYR A 47 9.86 -7.98 -8.49
CA TYR A 47 8.86 -8.78 -9.15
C TYR A 47 8.98 -10.13 -8.47
N PRO A 48 8.04 -10.50 -7.57
CA PRO A 48 8.07 -11.83 -7.02
C PRO A 48 7.63 -12.74 -8.16
N LEU A 49 8.58 -13.42 -8.80
CA LEU A 49 8.25 -14.47 -9.76
C LEU A 49 7.31 -15.46 -9.06
N ARG A 50 6.07 -15.56 -9.54
CA ARG A 50 5.10 -16.50 -9.00
C ARG A 50 5.61 -17.92 -9.29
N GLU A 51 5.24 -18.90 -8.46
CA GLU A 51 5.71 -20.29 -8.60
C GLU A 51 5.68 -20.92 -10.01
N PRO A 52 4.72 -20.58 -10.91
CA PRO A 52 4.75 -21.08 -12.28
C PRO A 52 5.91 -20.51 -13.13
N GLU A 53 6.39 -19.31 -12.81
CA GLU A 53 7.42 -18.58 -13.56
C GLU A 53 8.84 -19.01 -13.15
N ARG A 54 9.04 -19.43 -11.89
CA ARG A 54 10.28 -20.08 -11.43
C ARG A 54 10.58 -21.39 -12.18
N ARG A 55 9.52 -22.12 -12.57
CA ARG A 55 9.62 -23.37 -13.36
C ARG A 55 9.89 -23.12 -14.84
N ALA A 56 9.35 -22.05 -15.43
CA ALA A 56 9.62 -21.69 -16.82
C ALA A 56 11.08 -21.20 -17.04
N TRP A 57 11.76 -20.76 -15.97
CA TRP A 57 13.10 -20.16 -16.03
C TRP A 57 14.24 -21.09 -15.58
N GLY A 58 14.01 -22.40 -15.44
CA GLY A 58 15.10 -23.38 -15.32
C GLY A 58 16.17 -23.05 -14.28
N THR A 59 15.79 -22.51 -13.13
CA THR A 59 16.75 -22.07 -12.08
C THR A 59 17.45 -23.22 -11.35
N GLU A 60 17.24 -24.47 -11.77
CA GLU A 60 18.06 -25.60 -11.33
C GLU A 60 19.39 -25.73 -12.10
N ASN A 61 19.58 -25.00 -13.22
CA ASN A 61 20.85 -24.95 -13.93
C ASN A 61 21.17 -23.53 -14.42
N VAL A 62 21.84 -22.76 -13.56
CA VAL A 62 22.33 -21.40 -13.81
C VAL A 62 23.35 -21.40 -14.96
N LYS A 63 22.90 -21.18 -16.19
CA LYS A 63 23.76 -20.76 -17.30
C LYS A 63 23.41 -19.39 -17.88
N ASP A 64 22.15 -18.94 -17.91
CA ASP A 64 21.78 -17.68 -18.59
C ASP A 64 20.50 -16.99 -18.05
N ALA A 65 20.35 -16.79 -16.74
CA ALA A 65 19.23 -15.99 -16.23
C ALA A 65 19.42 -14.49 -16.57
N LEU A 66 18.46 -13.91 -17.31
CA LEU A 66 18.45 -12.51 -17.74
C LEU A 66 17.57 -11.67 -16.80
N LEU A 67 18.15 -10.90 -15.88
CA LEU A 67 17.38 -9.99 -15.02
C LEU A 67 17.22 -8.64 -15.74
N VAL A 68 16.06 -7.99 -15.63
CA VAL A 68 15.87 -6.61 -16.09
C VAL A 68 15.79 -5.71 -14.87
N GLY A 69 16.74 -4.79 -14.73
CA GLY A 69 16.73 -3.78 -13.68
C GLY A 69 16.49 -2.40 -14.30
N GLN A 70 15.66 -1.60 -13.64
CA GLN A 70 15.42 -0.23 -14.04
C GLN A 70 16.23 0.73 -13.18
N MET A 71 16.94 1.65 -13.82
CA MET A 71 17.62 2.74 -13.14
C MET A 71 17.42 4.01 -13.97
N GLU A 72 16.75 5.01 -13.39
CA GLU A 72 16.32 6.23 -14.11
C GLU A 72 15.39 5.88 -15.29
N ASN A 73 15.66 6.42 -16.49
CA ASN A 73 14.93 6.12 -17.73
C ASN A 73 15.57 4.95 -18.51
N ARG A 74 16.24 4.01 -17.84
CA ARG A 74 17.00 2.96 -18.52
C ARG A 74 16.71 1.58 -17.97
N LEU A 75 16.73 0.62 -18.88
CA LEU A 75 16.67 -0.81 -18.60
C LEU A 75 18.05 -1.43 -18.78
N TYR A 76 18.46 -2.21 -17.79
CA TYR A 76 19.72 -2.94 -17.78
C TYR A 76 19.42 -4.43 -17.78
N LEU A 77 20.17 -5.18 -18.60
CA LEU A 77 20.09 -6.63 -18.64
C LEU A 77 21.28 -7.23 -17.91
N TYR A 78 21.00 -8.07 -16.91
CA TYR A 78 22.03 -8.76 -16.14
C TYR A 78 22.12 -10.23 -16.52
N ARG A 79 23.33 -10.78 -16.46
CA ARG A 79 23.60 -12.21 -16.50
C ARG A 79 24.20 -12.66 -15.18
N TYR A 80 23.82 -13.84 -14.71
CA TYR A 80 24.55 -14.53 -13.66
C TYR A 80 25.79 -15.23 -14.22
N VAL A 81 26.97 -14.80 -13.78
CA VAL A 81 28.27 -15.40 -14.10
C VAL A 81 28.78 -16.15 -12.88
N ARG A 82 29.11 -17.42 -13.05
CA ARG A 82 29.69 -18.25 -11.99
C ARG A 82 31.20 -18.00 -11.93
N GLY A 83 31.70 -17.52 -10.79
CA GLY A 83 33.14 -17.36 -10.57
C GLY A 83 33.85 -18.71 -10.41
N ALA A 84 35.18 -18.70 -10.38
CA ALA A 84 35.97 -19.86 -9.96
C ALA A 84 35.84 -20.07 -8.44
N GLY A 85 34.69 -20.61 -8.04
CA GLY A 85 34.21 -20.71 -6.65
C GLY A 85 32.69 -20.79 -6.67
N LYS A 86 32.02 -21.27 -5.62
CA LYS A 86 30.54 -21.34 -5.56
C LYS A 86 29.87 -19.95 -5.46
N GLU A 87 30.56 -18.88 -5.84
CA GLU A 87 30.05 -17.51 -5.88
C GLU A 87 29.45 -17.19 -7.25
N PHE A 88 28.25 -16.63 -7.21
CA PHE A 88 27.57 -16.08 -8.37
C PHE A 88 27.77 -14.57 -8.39
N LYS A 89 28.21 -14.03 -9.53
CA LYS A 89 28.34 -12.58 -9.77
C LYS A 89 27.32 -12.18 -10.83
N LEU A 90 26.66 -11.05 -10.63
CA LEU A 90 25.87 -10.39 -11.67
C LEU A 90 26.80 -9.59 -12.56
N ASP A 91 26.73 -9.80 -13.86
CA ASP A 91 27.46 -9.05 -14.87
C ASP A 91 26.48 -8.39 -15.85
N PHE A 92 26.83 -7.22 -16.36
CA PHE A 92 25.99 -6.54 -17.36
C PHE A 92 26.11 -7.28 -18.70
N ARG A 93 24.98 -7.70 -19.27
CA ARG A 93 24.95 -8.35 -20.58
C ARG A 93 24.73 -7.36 -21.73
N SER A 94 24.12 -6.20 -21.46
CA SER A 94 23.82 -5.19 -22.48
C SER A 94 24.30 -3.80 -22.07
N GLN A 95 24.45 -2.93 -23.06
CA GLN A 95 24.41 -1.49 -22.80
C GLN A 95 23.04 -1.08 -22.20
N PRO A 96 22.98 0.03 -21.46
CA PRO A 96 21.72 0.59 -20.97
C PRO A 96 20.76 0.86 -22.13
N LEU A 97 19.56 0.32 -22.04
CA LEU A 97 18.50 0.54 -23.01
C LEU A 97 17.67 1.74 -22.57
N VAL A 98 17.69 2.80 -23.37
CA VAL A 98 17.07 4.09 -23.06
C VAL A 98 15.58 4.06 -23.35
N ILE A 99 14.77 4.07 -22.29
CA ILE A 99 13.32 4.27 -22.34
C ILE A 99 13.04 5.69 -22.86
N ASP A 100 12.03 5.85 -23.71
CA ASP A 100 11.70 7.11 -24.40
C ASP A 100 11.92 8.36 -23.53
N PRO A 101 13.02 9.11 -23.76
CA PRO A 101 13.40 10.25 -22.91
C PRO A 101 12.38 11.38 -22.94
N ALA A 102 11.58 11.49 -24.00
CA ALA A 102 10.62 12.56 -24.19
C ALA A 102 9.37 12.40 -23.33
N THR A 103 9.04 11.18 -22.94
CA THR A 103 7.84 10.84 -22.16
C THR A 103 8.14 10.42 -20.71
N TRP A 104 9.42 10.30 -20.35
CA TRP A 104 9.85 9.92 -19.00
C TRP A 104 9.53 10.99 -17.94
N GLN A 105 8.89 10.56 -16.84
CA GLN A 105 8.66 11.36 -15.64
C GLN A 105 9.07 10.56 -14.40
N ALA A 106 10.00 11.09 -13.60
CA ALA A 106 10.57 10.42 -12.43
C ALA A 106 9.57 9.96 -11.35
N SER A 107 8.31 10.43 -11.40
CA SER A 107 7.24 10.07 -10.47
C SER A 107 6.28 8.98 -10.99
N ARG A 108 6.42 8.51 -12.24
CA ARG A 108 5.54 7.49 -12.83
C ARG A 108 6.20 6.12 -12.70
N GLU A 109 5.48 5.14 -12.15
CA GLU A 109 5.93 3.74 -12.15
C GLU A 109 5.67 3.13 -13.53
N GLU A 110 6.70 2.63 -14.21
CA GLU A 110 6.55 1.94 -15.49
C GLU A 110 6.28 0.44 -15.32
N ASN A 111 5.40 -0.10 -16.16
CA ASN A 111 5.17 -1.55 -16.24
C ASN A 111 6.11 -2.15 -17.29
N VAL A 112 7.13 -2.89 -16.84
CA VAL A 112 8.08 -3.58 -17.72
C VAL A 112 7.65 -5.03 -17.90
N THR A 113 7.64 -5.49 -19.16
CA THR A 113 7.27 -6.85 -19.54
C THR A 113 8.39 -7.48 -20.36
N VAL A 114 8.74 -8.72 -20.03
CA VAL A 114 9.82 -9.46 -20.70
C VAL A 114 9.27 -10.76 -21.25
N ARG A 115 9.51 -11.01 -22.53
CA ARG A 115 9.11 -12.26 -23.20
C ARG A 115 10.34 -12.94 -23.78
N ALA A 116 10.55 -14.19 -23.35
CA ALA A 116 11.59 -15.06 -23.88
C ALA A 116 11.23 -15.57 -25.29
N PRO A 117 12.23 -15.77 -26.16
CA PRO A 117 12.00 -16.37 -27.48
C PRO A 117 11.41 -17.78 -27.36
N ARG A 118 10.40 -18.09 -28.19
CA ARG A 118 9.87 -19.44 -28.42
C ARG A 118 10.43 -20.03 -29.73
N ASP A 119 10.13 -21.29 -30.03
CA ASP A 119 10.61 -22.02 -31.22
C ASP A 119 10.72 -21.13 -32.47
N ALA A 120 11.90 -21.14 -33.10
CA ALA A 120 12.34 -20.30 -34.24
C ALA A 120 12.63 -18.80 -33.97
N GLN A 121 12.41 -18.29 -32.75
CA GLN A 121 12.82 -16.94 -32.34
C GLN A 121 14.22 -16.96 -31.71
N THR A 122 14.95 -15.85 -31.85
CA THR A 122 16.36 -15.73 -31.38
C THR A 122 16.60 -14.48 -30.54
N GLN A 123 15.57 -13.67 -30.31
CA GLN A 123 15.67 -12.41 -29.57
C GLN A 123 14.63 -12.37 -28.45
N TYR A 124 15.01 -11.74 -27.34
CA TYR A 124 14.10 -11.38 -26.26
C TYR A 124 13.34 -10.11 -26.63
N TRP A 125 12.08 -10.03 -26.20
CA TRP A 125 11.30 -8.80 -26.23
C TRP A 125 11.22 -8.19 -24.83
N VAL A 126 11.59 -6.92 -24.71
CA VAL A 126 11.46 -6.14 -23.48
C VAL A 126 10.56 -4.95 -23.79
N GLY A 127 9.27 -5.06 -23.44
CA GLY A 127 8.28 -4.01 -23.62
C GLY A 127 8.10 -3.18 -22.35
N TYR A 128 7.80 -1.90 -22.48
CA TYR A 128 7.48 -1.04 -21.35
C TYR A 128 6.27 -0.16 -21.66
N ASP A 129 5.50 0.15 -20.61
CA ASP A 129 4.31 0.99 -20.74
C ASP A 129 4.05 1.89 -19.51
N TYR A 130 3.27 2.94 -19.72
CA TYR A 130 2.92 3.93 -18.71
C TYR A 130 1.51 3.68 -18.12
N PRO A 131 1.25 4.04 -16.84
CA PRO A 131 -0.10 3.98 -16.28
C PRO A 131 -1.09 4.81 -17.09
N GLY A 132 -2.12 4.16 -17.66
CA GLY A 132 -3.16 4.81 -18.47
C GLY A 132 -2.87 4.88 -19.98
N ALA A 133 -1.82 4.21 -20.45
CA ALA A 133 -1.64 3.98 -21.88
C ALA A 133 -2.74 3.09 -22.45
N ASP A 134 -3.05 3.29 -23.73
CA ASP A 134 -4.02 2.53 -24.49
C ASP A 134 -3.32 1.40 -25.26
N ASP A 135 -4.01 0.26 -25.44
CA ASP A 135 -3.50 -0.94 -26.13
C ASP A 135 -3.18 -0.72 -27.65
N THR A 136 -3.09 0.54 -28.10
CA THR A 136 -2.91 0.93 -29.51
C THR A 136 -1.45 1.20 -29.90
N ARG A 137 -0.54 1.26 -28.93
CA ARG A 137 0.90 1.52 -29.12
C ARG A 137 1.75 0.56 -28.29
N ALA A 138 2.95 0.28 -28.78
CA ALA A 138 3.92 -0.54 -28.07
C ALA A 138 5.33 0.04 -28.20
N ASN A 139 6.02 0.17 -27.07
CA ASN A 139 7.41 0.60 -27.00
C ASN A 139 8.25 -0.49 -26.32
N GLY A 140 9.45 -0.73 -26.85
CA GLY A 140 10.33 -1.74 -26.27
C GLY A 140 11.61 -1.97 -27.05
N PHE A 141 12.27 -3.09 -26.75
CA PHE A 141 13.53 -3.47 -27.35
C PHE A 141 13.52 -4.94 -27.74
N LEU A 142 14.15 -5.24 -28.87
CA LEU A 142 14.59 -6.58 -29.21
C LEU A 142 16.03 -6.75 -28.75
N VAL A 143 16.33 -7.83 -28.06
CA VAL A 143 17.68 -8.10 -27.53
C VAL A 143 18.12 -9.48 -27.98
N ASP A 144 19.28 -9.57 -28.65
CA ASP A 144 19.83 -10.86 -29.06
C ASP A 144 20.61 -11.57 -27.93
N ALA A 145 21.13 -12.76 -28.24
CA ALA A 145 21.90 -13.57 -27.30
C ALA A 145 23.21 -12.90 -26.85
N ASP A 146 23.74 -11.95 -27.62
CA ASP A 146 24.96 -11.21 -27.31
C ASP A 146 24.67 -9.92 -26.54
N GLY A 147 23.39 -9.64 -26.23
CA GLY A 147 22.97 -8.44 -25.51
C GLY A 147 22.87 -7.19 -26.38
N VAL A 148 22.96 -7.34 -27.70
CA VAL A 148 22.80 -6.23 -28.64
C VAL A 148 21.32 -5.97 -28.82
N ALA A 149 20.93 -4.70 -28.70
CA ALA A 149 19.54 -4.31 -28.73
C ALA A 149 19.17 -3.50 -29.98
N ALA A 150 17.91 -3.64 -30.39
CA ALA A 150 17.26 -2.76 -31.33
C ALA A 150 16.02 -2.14 -30.68
N ALA A 151 15.92 -0.82 -30.69
CA ALA A 151 14.76 -0.09 -30.18
C ALA A 151 13.57 -0.29 -31.13
N VAL A 152 12.38 -0.43 -30.57
CA VAL A 152 11.14 -0.66 -31.30
C VAL A 152 10.07 0.32 -30.83
N HIS A 153 9.52 1.04 -31.80
CA HIS A 153 8.33 1.88 -31.62
C HIS A 153 7.26 1.40 -32.60
N ALA A 154 6.10 1.02 -32.08
CA ALA A 154 5.00 0.50 -32.89
C ALA A 154 3.68 1.21 -32.55
N ASP A 155 2.93 1.54 -33.60
CA ASP A 155 1.52 1.95 -33.52
C ASP A 155 0.69 1.16 -34.55
N ALA A 156 -0.62 1.41 -34.62
CA ALA A 156 -1.53 0.69 -35.52
C ALA A 156 -1.15 0.74 -37.03
N ARG A 157 -0.27 1.65 -37.45
CA ARG A 157 0.14 1.84 -38.86
C ARG A 157 1.58 1.43 -39.13
N LEU A 158 2.51 1.73 -38.23
CA LEU A 158 3.95 1.63 -38.48
C LEU A 158 4.71 0.98 -37.32
N ILE A 159 5.67 0.11 -37.67
CA ILE A 159 6.74 -0.31 -36.76
C ILE A 159 8.06 0.30 -37.23
N VAL A 160 8.76 0.99 -36.34
CA VAL A 160 10.14 1.44 -36.55
C VAL A 160 11.07 0.64 -35.65
N ILE A 161 12.08 0.03 -36.24
CA ILE A 161 13.10 -0.79 -35.56
C ILE A 161 14.47 -0.16 -35.82
N THR A 162 15.08 0.41 -34.79
CA THR A 162 16.34 1.14 -34.89
C THR A 162 17.46 0.37 -34.19
N ALA A 163 18.57 0.11 -34.89
CA ALA A 163 19.72 -0.60 -34.34
C ALA A 163 21.05 0.13 -34.61
N ASP A 164 22.04 -0.16 -33.78
CA ASP A 164 23.43 0.33 -33.87
C ASP A 164 24.30 -0.46 -34.85
N ARG A 165 23.69 -1.41 -35.57
CA ARG A 165 24.35 -2.26 -36.57
C ARG A 165 23.52 -2.29 -37.87
N PRO A 166 24.16 -2.35 -39.05
CA PRO A 166 23.46 -2.41 -40.33
C PRO A 166 22.50 -3.61 -40.44
N TRP A 167 21.34 -3.39 -41.06
CA TRP A 167 20.35 -4.44 -41.27
C TRP A 167 20.64 -5.27 -42.52
N ASN A 168 20.72 -6.58 -42.36
CA ASN A 168 20.67 -7.56 -43.45
C ASN A 168 19.34 -8.34 -43.39
N ASP A 169 19.03 -9.08 -44.45
CA ASP A 169 17.74 -9.76 -44.58
C ASP A 169 17.50 -10.80 -43.47
N GLU A 170 18.55 -11.49 -43.03
CA GLU A 170 18.49 -12.46 -41.95
C GLU A 170 18.16 -11.80 -40.59
N ARG A 171 18.78 -10.66 -40.26
CA ARG A 171 18.46 -9.89 -39.05
C ARG A 171 17.03 -9.32 -39.10
N ARG A 172 16.59 -8.86 -40.27
CA ARG A 172 15.20 -8.40 -40.46
C ARG A 172 14.20 -9.54 -40.23
N ALA A 173 14.47 -10.72 -40.79
CA ALA A 173 13.63 -11.89 -40.62
C ALA A 173 13.54 -12.32 -39.15
N ARG A 174 14.66 -12.38 -38.43
CA ARG A 174 14.70 -12.70 -36.98
C ARG A 174 13.93 -11.69 -36.12
N ALA A 175 14.09 -10.40 -36.40
CA ALA A 175 13.37 -9.34 -35.69
C ALA A 175 11.85 -9.46 -35.90
N LEU A 176 11.39 -9.69 -37.14
CA LEU A 176 9.97 -9.88 -37.45
C LEU A 176 9.38 -11.15 -36.84
N ALA A 177 10.12 -12.26 -36.86
CA ALA A 177 9.70 -13.52 -36.25
C ALA A 177 9.47 -13.37 -34.73
N THR A 178 10.26 -12.50 -34.09
CA THR A 178 10.11 -12.18 -32.67
C THR A 178 8.94 -11.21 -32.44
N LEU A 179 8.83 -10.13 -33.24
CA LEU A 179 7.85 -9.06 -33.03
C LEU A 179 6.40 -9.47 -33.30
N ARG A 180 6.15 -10.31 -34.32
CA ARG A 180 4.79 -10.70 -34.72
C ARG A 180 3.94 -11.23 -33.57
N PRO A 181 4.36 -12.25 -32.81
CA PRO A 181 3.56 -12.78 -31.71
C PRO A 181 3.63 -11.93 -30.43
N VAL A 182 4.67 -11.11 -30.22
CA VAL A 182 4.77 -10.32 -28.97
C VAL A 182 3.96 -9.03 -29.01
N LEU A 183 3.68 -8.47 -30.19
CA LEU A 183 2.86 -7.26 -30.36
C LEU A 183 1.36 -7.54 -30.50
N THR A 184 0.97 -8.79 -30.75
CA THR A 184 -0.43 -9.19 -31.00
C THR A 184 -1.04 -10.06 -29.90
N ASP A 185 -0.31 -10.27 -28.79
CA ASP A 185 -0.68 -11.17 -27.69
C ASP A 185 -0.49 -10.49 -26.32
N TYR A 186 -1.29 -10.89 -25.33
CA TYR A 186 -1.39 -10.22 -24.01
C TYR A 186 -0.03 -10.10 -23.30
N PRO A 187 0.42 -8.93 -22.80
CA PRO A 187 -0.41 -7.80 -22.38
C PRO A 187 -0.60 -6.70 -23.42
N VAL A 188 0.13 -6.73 -24.54
CA VAL A 188 -0.01 -5.74 -25.63
C VAL A 188 -1.01 -6.28 -26.64
N ARG A 189 -2.19 -5.66 -26.77
CA ARG A 189 -3.24 -6.11 -27.68
C ARG A 189 -3.39 -5.18 -28.88
N MET A 190 -2.35 -5.07 -29.71
CA MET A 190 -2.54 -4.44 -31.01
C MET A 190 -3.55 -5.28 -31.81
N PRO A 191 -4.62 -4.69 -32.37
CA PRO A 191 -5.66 -5.45 -33.06
C PRO A 191 -5.14 -6.26 -34.25
N ALA A 192 -4.07 -5.79 -34.89
CA ALA A 192 -3.35 -6.46 -35.97
C ALA A 192 -1.88 -6.03 -35.99
N PHE A 193 -1.01 -6.86 -36.58
CA PHE A 193 0.38 -6.49 -36.84
C PHE A 193 0.44 -5.44 -37.99
N PRO A 194 1.07 -4.27 -37.78
CA PRO A 194 1.16 -3.22 -38.79
C PRO A 194 1.76 -3.70 -40.12
N ALA A 195 1.21 -3.21 -41.23
CA ALA A 195 1.68 -3.56 -42.57
C ALA A 195 3.03 -2.91 -42.90
N ASP A 196 3.29 -1.70 -42.39
CA ASP A 196 4.53 -0.97 -42.64
C ASP A 196 5.56 -1.25 -41.55
N VAL A 197 6.73 -1.79 -41.95
CA VAL A 197 7.88 -1.99 -41.06
C VAL A 197 9.10 -1.31 -41.63
N ARG A 198 9.69 -0.40 -40.84
CA ARG A 198 10.89 0.38 -41.18
C ARG A 198 12.05 -0.04 -40.30
N PHE A 199 13.16 -0.40 -40.95
CA PHE A 199 14.42 -0.73 -40.28
C PHE A 199 15.41 0.43 -40.44
N GLU A 200 15.88 0.97 -39.32
CA GLU A 200 16.83 2.07 -39.28
C GLU A 200 18.18 1.63 -38.70
N TYR A 201 19.25 2.12 -39.32
CA TYR A 201 20.59 2.02 -38.77
C TYR A 201 21.03 3.38 -38.23
N ARG A 202 21.46 3.43 -36.98
CA ARG A 202 22.06 4.60 -36.35
C ARG A 202 23.48 4.24 -35.92
N ALA A 203 24.50 4.86 -36.49
CA ALA A 203 25.88 4.56 -36.12
C ALA A 203 26.11 4.82 -34.61
N PRO A 204 26.91 3.99 -33.92
CA PRO A 204 27.22 4.20 -32.51
C PRO A 204 27.95 5.54 -32.33
N VAL A 205 27.58 6.27 -31.30
CA VAL A 205 28.17 7.57 -30.95
C VAL A 205 29.44 7.32 -30.13
N ASP A 206 30.54 8.01 -30.44
CA ASP A 206 31.69 8.07 -29.55
C ASP A 206 31.30 8.91 -28.32
N VAL A 207 30.90 8.21 -27.25
CA VAL A 207 30.33 8.82 -26.05
C VAL A 207 31.30 9.80 -25.42
N THR A 208 32.59 9.43 -25.36
CA THR A 208 33.62 10.24 -24.70
C THR A 208 33.97 11.47 -25.54
N ALA A 209 34.19 11.31 -26.85
CA ALA A 209 34.52 12.45 -27.72
C ALA A 209 33.35 13.46 -27.85
N THR A 210 32.12 12.94 -27.89
CA THR A 210 30.92 13.78 -27.98
C THR A 210 30.67 14.54 -26.68
N PHE A 211 30.79 13.87 -25.52
CA PHE A 211 30.69 14.55 -24.22
C PHE A 211 31.76 15.63 -24.06
N ARG A 212 33.02 15.34 -24.43
CA ARG A 212 34.12 16.32 -24.43
C ARG A 212 33.75 17.56 -25.23
N THR A 213 33.23 17.38 -26.44
CA THR A 213 32.83 18.48 -27.33
C THR A 213 31.72 19.32 -26.71
N LEU A 214 30.65 18.68 -26.23
CA LEU A 214 29.53 19.39 -25.59
C LEU A 214 29.96 20.15 -24.33
N HIS A 215 30.82 19.53 -23.51
CA HIS A 215 31.37 20.16 -22.31
C HIS A 215 32.21 21.38 -22.64
N GLN A 216 33.10 21.28 -23.63
CA GLN A 216 33.93 22.39 -24.10
C GLN A 216 33.08 23.56 -24.62
N VAL A 217 32.01 23.27 -25.38
CA VAL A 217 31.04 24.29 -25.82
C VAL A 217 30.38 24.96 -24.63
N ALA A 218 29.85 24.21 -23.67
CA ALA A 218 29.22 24.77 -22.47
C ALA A 218 30.20 25.60 -21.62
N ARG A 219 31.44 25.13 -21.48
CA ARG A 219 32.50 25.79 -20.71
C ARG A 219 32.97 27.10 -21.34
N ALA A 220 32.93 27.20 -22.67
CA ALA A 220 33.33 28.40 -23.41
C ALA A 220 32.30 29.55 -23.32
N ILE A 221 31.06 29.28 -22.89
CA ILE A 221 30.01 30.30 -22.80
C ILE A 221 30.21 31.16 -21.55
N PRO A 222 30.36 32.50 -21.68
CA PRO A 222 30.46 33.40 -20.54
C PRO A 222 29.24 33.28 -19.60
N ARG A 223 29.47 33.22 -18.29
CA ARG A 223 28.39 33.07 -17.29
C ARG A 223 27.35 34.21 -17.32
N ALA A 224 27.74 35.40 -17.80
CA ALA A 224 26.81 36.52 -18.02
C ALA A 224 25.72 36.20 -19.07
N LYS A 225 25.96 35.24 -19.98
CA LYS A 225 25.02 34.80 -21.01
C LYS A 225 24.18 33.61 -20.55
N ALA A 226 23.40 33.80 -19.49
CA ALA A 226 22.66 32.72 -18.81
C ALA A 226 21.78 31.88 -19.75
N ALA A 227 21.13 32.48 -20.75
CA ALA A 227 20.27 31.77 -21.69
C ALA A 227 21.03 30.91 -22.71
N GLU A 228 22.22 31.33 -23.13
CA GLU A 228 23.10 30.51 -24.00
C GLU A 228 23.66 29.33 -23.20
N PHE A 229 24.13 29.58 -21.98
CA PHE A 229 24.65 28.53 -21.10
C PHE A 229 23.56 27.50 -20.75
N SER A 230 22.34 27.95 -20.44
CA SER A 230 21.21 27.07 -20.11
C SER A 230 20.86 26.13 -21.27
N ARG A 231 20.97 26.61 -22.52
CA ARG A 231 20.76 25.78 -23.72
C ARG A 231 21.87 24.73 -23.88
N ALA A 232 23.13 25.13 -23.79
CA ALA A 232 24.25 24.19 -23.88
C ALA A 232 24.23 23.14 -22.76
N LEU A 233 23.85 23.53 -21.53
CA LEU A 233 23.66 22.60 -20.42
C LEU A 233 22.47 21.66 -20.66
N ALA A 234 21.40 22.13 -21.29
CA ALA A 234 20.27 21.28 -21.66
C ALA A 234 20.67 20.23 -22.71
N ASP A 235 21.49 20.59 -23.70
CA ASP A 235 22.01 19.66 -24.70
C ASP A 235 22.94 18.62 -24.07
N LEU A 236 23.84 19.06 -23.19
CA LEU A 236 24.74 18.17 -22.45
C LEU A 236 23.97 17.24 -21.50
N ARG A 237 22.92 17.74 -20.84
CA ARG A 237 22.02 16.93 -20.02
C ARG A 237 21.23 15.93 -20.86
N ARG A 238 20.71 16.33 -22.01
CA ARG A 238 20.03 15.41 -22.93
C ARG A 238 20.98 14.30 -23.36
N PHE A 239 22.19 14.65 -23.76
CA PHE A 239 23.22 13.69 -24.12
C PHE A 239 23.54 12.71 -22.99
N VAL A 240 23.73 13.18 -21.74
CA VAL A 240 23.98 12.30 -20.58
C VAL A 240 22.74 11.52 -20.13
N MET A 241 21.53 11.96 -20.47
CA MET A 241 20.32 11.16 -20.25
C MET A 241 20.17 10.07 -21.33
N GLU A 242 20.59 10.35 -22.56
CA GLU A 242 20.62 9.37 -23.65
C GLU A 242 21.81 8.40 -23.54
N GLN A 243 22.97 8.85 -23.10
CA GLN A 243 24.20 8.06 -22.98
C GLN A 243 24.59 7.88 -21.52
N ASP A 244 25.08 6.71 -21.10
CA ASP A 244 25.45 6.52 -19.70
C ASP A 244 26.68 7.32 -19.32
N TYR A 245 26.58 8.18 -18.29
CA TYR A 245 27.73 8.96 -17.84
C TYR A 245 28.88 8.06 -17.37
N ARG A 246 28.59 6.80 -17.02
CA ARG A 246 29.59 5.80 -16.68
C ARG A 246 30.38 5.31 -17.89
N GLU A 247 29.85 5.47 -19.10
CA GLU A 247 30.51 5.19 -20.38
C GLU A 247 31.35 6.37 -20.88
N ILE A 248 31.26 7.53 -20.24
CA ILE A 248 32.23 8.62 -20.45
C ILE A 248 33.52 8.22 -19.75
N ASP A 249 34.58 8.00 -20.54
CA ASP A 249 35.84 7.43 -20.09
C ASP A 249 35.65 6.20 -19.17
N PRO A 250 35.26 5.04 -19.71
CA PRO A 250 34.99 3.85 -18.90
C PRO A 250 36.24 3.33 -18.18
N SER A 251 37.44 3.71 -18.65
CA SER A 251 38.70 3.40 -17.98
C SER A 251 38.86 4.16 -16.66
N GLY A 252 38.21 5.31 -16.55
CA GLY A 252 38.28 6.24 -15.41
C GLY A 252 39.64 6.88 -15.22
N LYS A 253 40.50 6.86 -16.25
CA LYS A 253 41.90 7.30 -16.18
C LYS A 253 42.15 8.64 -16.85
N ASP A 254 41.19 9.18 -17.61
CA ASP A 254 41.34 10.48 -18.29
C ASP A 254 41.07 11.64 -17.29
N PRO A 255 42.10 12.40 -16.89
CA PRO A 255 41.93 13.50 -15.94
C PRO A 255 41.09 14.64 -16.50
N GLU A 256 41.05 14.82 -17.83
CA GLU A 256 40.21 15.81 -18.50
C GLU A 256 38.73 15.43 -18.33
N MET A 257 38.39 14.15 -18.51
CA MET A 257 37.00 13.67 -18.38
C MET A 257 36.50 13.69 -16.94
N LEU A 258 37.34 13.35 -15.97
CA LEU A 258 36.99 13.51 -14.54
C LEU A 258 36.75 14.99 -14.18
N THR A 259 37.50 15.90 -14.79
CA THR A 259 37.29 17.34 -14.63
C THR A 259 35.98 17.78 -15.28
N ALA A 260 35.70 17.31 -16.50
CA ALA A 260 34.47 17.61 -17.21
C ALA A 260 33.21 17.08 -16.49
N LEU A 261 33.27 15.88 -15.94
CA LEU A 261 32.19 15.30 -15.13
C LEU A 261 32.00 16.05 -13.80
N ASN A 262 33.08 16.48 -13.16
CA ASN A 262 33.01 17.33 -11.97
C ASN A 262 32.37 18.70 -12.25
N ASP A 263 32.78 19.36 -13.34
CA ASP A 263 32.19 20.62 -13.80
C ASP A 263 30.70 20.45 -14.11
N TYR A 264 30.35 19.35 -14.78
CA TYR A 264 28.97 19.04 -15.11
C TYR A 264 28.10 18.82 -13.86
N GLY A 265 28.59 18.06 -12.87
CA GLY A 265 27.91 17.89 -11.58
C GLY A 265 27.69 19.22 -10.85
N PHE A 266 28.67 20.12 -10.90
CA PHE A 266 28.52 21.49 -10.39
C PHE A 266 27.43 22.27 -11.13
N TRP A 267 27.42 22.27 -12.47
CA TRP A 267 26.39 22.96 -13.27
C TRP A 267 24.98 22.40 -13.07
N LEU A 268 24.86 21.08 -12.88
CA LEU A 268 23.60 20.45 -12.50
C LEU A 268 23.10 20.94 -11.14
N THR A 269 24.00 21.09 -10.17
CA THR A 269 23.66 21.66 -8.86
C THR A 269 23.15 23.10 -8.98
N GLU A 270 23.83 23.94 -9.75
CA GLU A 270 23.43 25.34 -9.98
C GLU A 270 22.03 25.42 -10.63
N SER A 271 21.80 24.63 -11.67
CA SER A 271 20.52 24.55 -12.39
C SER A 271 19.40 23.82 -11.64
N GLY A 272 19.68 23.27 -10.46
CA GLY A 272 18.68 22.65 -9.58
C GLY A 272 18.46 21.14 -9.80
N HIS A 273 19.25 20.48 -10.65
CA HIS A 273 19.25 19.03 -10.87
C HIS A 273 20.11 18.30 -9.83
N THR A 274 19.84 18.57 -8.55
CA THR A 274 20.71 18.22 -7.42
C THR A 274 20.89 16.71 -7.22
N GLU A 275 19.87 15.90 -7.49
CA GLU A 275 19.95 14.44 -7.38
C GLU A 275 20.82 13.82 -8.48
N GLN A 276 20.74 14.35 -9.70
CA GLN A 276 21.62 13.92 -10.79
C GLN A 276 23.07 14.35 -10.52
N ALA A 277 23.26 15.56 -9.97
CA ALA A 277 24.57 16.05 -9.58
C ALA A 277 25.24 15.15 -8.52
N ASP A 278 24.51 14.78 -7.45
CA ASP A 278 25.05 13.92 -6.38
C ASP A 278 25.57 12.57 -6.91
N ARG A 279 24.82 11.96 -7.85
CA ARG A 279 25.20 10.69 -8.48
C ARG A 279 26.48 10.81 -9.30
N ILE A 280 26.55 11.82 -10.18
CA ILE A 280 27.72 12.03 -11.04
C ILE A 280 28.96 12.34 -10.20
N LEU A 281 28.83 13.21 -9.19
CA LEU A 281 29.93 13.59 -8.31
C LEU A 281 30.39 12.43 -7.42
N SER A 282 29.46 11.54 -7.04
CA SER A 282 29.81 10.29 -6.35
C SER A 282 30.63 9.36 -7.24
N ASP A 283 30.30 9.26 -8.52
CA ASP A 283 31.08 8.45 -9.47
C ASP A 283 32.47 9.07 -9.74
N VAL A 284 32.57 10.39 -9.84
CA VAL A 284 33.86 11.10 -9.92
C VAL A 284 34.74 10.75 -8.72
N LEU A 285 34.19 10.82 -7.50
CA LEU A 285 34.92 10.50 -6.27
C LEU A 285 35.24 9.01 -6.13
N ARG A 286 34.43 8.12 -6.74
CA ARG A 286 34.72 6.70 -6.81
C ARG A 286 35.93 6.41 -7.70
N ARG A 287 36.04 7.11 -8.84
CA ARG A 287 37.16 6.97 -9.80
C ARG A 287 38.43 7.67 -9.32
N ASP A 288 38.28 8.85 -8.70
CA ASP A 288 39.37 9.66 -8.18
C ASP A 288 39.01 10.18 -6.77
N PRO A 289 39.22 9.36 -5.72
CA PRO A 289 38.98 9.76 -4.35
C PRO A 289 39.88 10.91 -3.90
N ALA A 290 40.96 11.24 -4.62
CA ALA A 290 41.87 12.34 -4.28
C ALA A 290 41.30 13.72 -4.70
N ARG A 291 40.25 13.75 -5.53
CA ARG A 291 39.65 14.97 -6.09
C ARG A 291 38.92 15.82 -5.07
N THR A 292 39.66 16.68 -4.36
CA THR A 292 39.13 17.57 -3.32
C THR A 292 37.92 18.39 -3.77
N ALA A 293 37.93 18.96 -4.98
CA ALA A 293 36.83 19.79 -5.49
C ALA A 293 35.49 19.03 -5.62
N ALA A 294 35.51 17.72 -5.87
CA ALA A 294 34.30 16.94 -6.03
C ALA A 294 33.54 16.75 -4.70
N TYR A 295 34.25 16.70 -3.56
CA TYR A 295 33.61 16.71 -2.23
C TYR A 295 32.81 18.01 -2.01
N LEU A 296 33.39 19.16 -2.35
CA LEU A 296 32.69 20.45 -2.20
C LEU A 296 31.43 20.51 -3.07
N ASN A 297 31.55 20.13 -4.34
CA ASN A 297 30.43 20.14 -5.28
C ASN A 297 29.32 19.17 -4.83
N ARG A 298 29.70 18.00 -4.30
CA ARG A 298 28.73 17.00 -3.83
C ARG A 298 28.03 17.45 -2.55
N ALA A 299 28.77 18.08 -1.64
CA ALA A 299 28.19 18.71 -0.45
C ALA A 299 27.14 19.75 -0.83
N ASP A 300 27.44 20.63 -1.79
CA ASP A 300 26.52 21.65 -2.28
C ASP A 300 25.27 21.04 -2.94
N ALA A 301 25.44 19.97 -3.73
CA ALA A 301 24.35 19.22 -4.35
C ALA A 301 23.39 18.66 -3.29
N ARG A 302 23.94 17.94 -2.30
CA ARG A 302 23.18 17.31 -1.21
C ARG A 302 22.51 18.34 -0.32
N TRP A 303 23.21 19.42 0.02
CA TRP A 303 22.65 20.52 0.81
C TRP A 303 21.44 21.15 0.09
N LYS A 304 21.58 21.46 -1.20
CA LYS A 304 20.48 22.02 -2.00
C LYS A 304 19.36 21.01 -2.27
N GLN A 305 19.64 19.71 -2.26
CA GLN A 305 18.61 18.67 -2.34
C GLN A 305 17.83 18.55 -1.01
N SER A 306 18.48 18.75 0.13
CA SER A 306 17.84 18.68 1.44
C SER A 306 16.71 19.71 1.62
N THR A 307 16.78 20.84 0.91
CA THR A 307 15.72 21.86 0.91
C THR A 307 14.53 21.47 0.04
N LYS A 308 14.70 20.50 -0.88
CA LYS A 308 13.65 20.01 -1.80
C LYS A 308 12.94 18.76 -1.29
N THR A 309 13.64 17.87 -0.58
CA THR A 309 13.10 16.56 -0.16
C THR A 309 12.93 16.51 1.36
N ARG A 310 11.76 16.92 1.85
CA ARG A 310 11.48 17.06 3.30
C ARG A 310 11.71 15.76 4.08
N ASP A 311 11.36 14.62 3.51
CA ASP A 311 11.46 13.30 4.16
C ASP A 311 12.90 12.77 4.27
N LYS A 312 13.83 13.31 3.47
CA LYS A 312 15.26 12.94 3.48
C LYS A 312 16.17 14.10 3.91
N ARG A 313 15.59 15.17 4.47
CA ARG A 313 16.31 16.40 4.79
C ARG A 313 17.51 16.12 5.69
N ASP A 314 17.30 15.43 6.81
CA ASP A 314 18.35 15.22 7.80
C ASP A 314 19.45 14.27 7.28
N TYR A 315 19.07 13.26 6.49
CA TYR A 315 20.00 12.37 5.78
C TYR A 315 20.91 13.16 4.82
N LEU A 316 20.33 13.99 3.96
CA LEU A 316 21.09 14.78 2.98
C LEU A 316 21.97 15.85 3.66
N LEU A 317 21.51 16.45 4.77
CA LEU A 317 22.31 17.40 5.55
C LEU A 317 23.50 16.72 6.24
N ALA A 318 23.32 15.51 6.78
CA ALA A 318 24.41 14.75 7.39
C ALA A 318 25.51 14.45 6.37
N LEU A 319 25.13 13.94 5.20
CA LEU A 319 26.04 13.68 4.08
C LEU A 319 26.77 14.94 3.60
N ALA A 320 26.05 16.04 3.43
CA ALA A 320 26.63 17.31 2.97
C ALA A 320 27.67 17.84 3.96
N ARG A 321 27.37 17.79 5.25
CA ARG A 321 28.32 18.18 6.31
C ARG A 321 29.58 17.33 6.29
N GLU A 322 29.45 16.04 6.05
CA GLU A 322 30.61 15.16 5.98
C GLU A 322 31.49 15.43 4.75
N ASP A 323 30.88 15.64 3.59
CA ASP A 323 31.61 16.06 2.39
C ASP A 323 32.32 17.42 2.60
N TYR A 324 31.71 18.35 3.33
CA TYR A 324 32.37 19.60 3.71
C TYR A 324 33.57 19.37 4.64
N ARG A 325 33.46 18.46 5.62
CA ARG A 325 34.59 18.08 6.49
C ARG A 325 35.73 17.44 5.69
N LEU A 326 35.40 16.55 4.77
CA LEU A 326 36.38 15.91 3.87
C LEU A 326 37.07 16.92 2.95
N TYR A 327 36.34 17.88 2.40
CA TYR A 327 36.93 18.96 1.61
C TYR A 327 37.89 19.81 2.46
N CYS A 328 37.45 20.28 3.62
CA CYS A 328 38.24 21.22 4.42
C CYS A 328 39.43 20.54 5.10
N SER A 329 39.29 19.30 5.60
CA SER A 329 40.41 18.55 6.19
C SER A 329 41.54 18.31 5.19
N ARG A 330 41.20 18.02 3.93
CA ARG A 330 42.19 17.81 2.86
C ARG A 330 42.93 19.09 2.49
N ARG A 331 42.22 20.22 2.39
CA ARG A 331 42.85 21.53 2.13
C ARG A 331 43.81 21.89 3.27
N LEU A 332 43.37 21.75 4.51
CA LEU A 332 44.21 22.02 5.69
C LEU A 332 45.42 21.09 5.76
N ALA A 333 45.25 19.78 5.49
CA ALA A 333 46.35 18.81 5.47
C ALA A 333 47.38 19.09 4.36
N GLY A 334 46.95 19.69 3.24
CA GLY A 334 47.82 20.09 2.13
C GLY A 334 48.44 21.49 2.27
N ASN A 335 48.25 22.19 3.40
CA ASN A 335 48.58 23.62 3.56
C ASN A 335 47.96 24.54 2.49
N ASP A 336 46.81 24.14 1.96
CA ASP A 336 46.06 24.82 0.94
C ASP A 336 44.97 25.71 1.59
N PRO A 337 44.95 27.04 1.38
CA PRO A 337 43.97 27.91 2.04
C PRO A 337 42.55 27.65 1.54
N ILE A 338 41.56 27.57 2.43
CA ILE A 338 40.15 27.46 2.04
C ILE A 338 39.64 28.85 1.62
N PRO A 339 39.07 29.03 0.41
CA PRO A 339 38.55 30.33 -0.02
C PRO A 339 37.50 30.88 0.97
N ALA A 340 37.54 32.19 1.25
CA ALA A 340 36.76 32.79 2.34
C ALA A 340 35.24 32.53 2.23
N ASN A 341 34.67 32.64 1.03
CA ASN A 341 33.26 32.34 0.78
C ASN A 341 32.90 30.87 1.07
N ILE A 342 33.81 29.94 0.75
CA ILE A 342 33.66 28.51 1.03
C ILE A 342 33.82 28.25 2.53
N ALA A 343 34.79 28.88 3.18
CA ALA A 343 35.00 28.76 4.63
C ALA A 343 33.75 29.20 5.42
N THR A 344 33.18 30.36 5.08
CA THR A 344 31.93 30.85 5.70
C THR A 344 30.77 29.88 5.49
N ARG A 345 30.63 29.33 4.27
CA ARG A 345 29.58 28.36 3.95
C ARG A 345 29.73 27.06 4.73
N ILE A 346 30.94 26.51 4.80
CA ILE A 346 31.24 25.30 5.56
C ILE A 346 31.02 25.56 7.06
N GLY A 347 31.52 26.67 7.60
CA GLY A 347 31.28 27.08 8.98
C GLY A 347 29.79 27.11 9.31
N ALA A 348 28.99 27.78 8.50
CA ALA A 348 27.53 27.81 8.65
C ALA A 348 26.90 26.40 8.57
N ALA A 349 27.36 25.54 7.67
CA ALA A 349 26.85 24.18 7.52
C ALA A 349 27.17 23.27 8.71
N LEU A 350 28.34 23.47 9.32
CA LEU A 350 28.84 22.74 10.48
C LEU A 350 28.40 23.35 11.82
N ASN A 351 27.67 24.47 11.79
CA ASN A 351 27.33 25.30 12.96
C ASN A 351 28.56 25.83 13.72
N GLU A 352 29.62 26.18 12.99
CA GLU A 352 30.86 26.73 13.53
C GLU A 352 30.98 28.22 13.24
N THR A 353 31.28 29.00 14.27
CA THR A 353 31.47 30.46 14.20
C THR A 353 32.94 30.87 14.23
N THR A 354 33.84 29.93 14.54
CA THR A 354 35.29 30.11 14.53
C THR A 354 35.90 29.74 13.17
N PRO A 355 37.12 30.20 12.86
CA PRO A 355 37.85 29.75 11.68
C PRO A 355 37.96 28.23 11.63
N LEU A 356 37.74 27.65 10.45
CA LEU A 356 37.85 26.21 10.23
C LEU A 356 39.28 25.74 10.55
N ASN A 357 39.38 24.66 11.31
CA ASN A 357 40.62 24.07 11.79
C ASN A 357 40.55 22.54 11.68
N ALA A 358 41.64 21.85 12.01
CA ALA A 358 41.72 20.39 11.89
C ALA A 358 40.64 19.65 12.70
N GLU A 359 40.23 20.20 13.83
CA GLU A 359 39.22 19.62 14.73
C GLU A 359 37.81 19.73 14.14
N THR A 360 37.38 20.94 13.77
CA THR A 360 36.09 21.21 13.12
C THR A 360 35.93 20.47 11.79
N CYS A 361 37.04 20.30 11.06
CA CYS A 361 37.10 19.57 9.79
C CYS A 361 37.27 18.06 9.93
N ARG A 362 37.39 17.49 11.13
CA ARG A 362 37.64 16.04 11.27
C ARG A 362 36.49 15.21 10.67
N PRO A 363 36.76 14.29 9.73
CA PRO A 363 35.75 13.39 9.20
C PRO A 363 35.12 12.53 10.29
N ARG A 364 33.80 12.41 10.33
CA ARG A 364 33.11 11.62 11.36
C ARG A 364 32.97 10.14 10.99
N LEU A 365 33.36 9.74 9.77
CA LEU A 365 33.21 8.38 9.25
C LEU A 365 34.32 7.39 9.63
N ALA A 366 35.45 7.85 10.19
CA ALA A 366 36.61 6.99 10.47
C ALA A 366 36.27 5.84 11.45
N ILE A 367 35.55 6.17 12.55
CA ILE A 367 35.10 5.19 13.54
C ILE A 367 34.19 4.11 12.95
N PHE A 368 33.41 4.43 11.91
CA PHE A 368 32.54 3.45 11.25
C PHE A 368 33.34 2.41 10.47
N LYS A 369 34.46 2.79 9.86
CA LYS A 369 35.37 1.82 9.20
C LYS A 369 36.00 0.89 10.22
N ALA A 370 36.42 1.40 11.38
CA ALA A 370 36.94 0.58 12.46
C ALA A 370 35.91 -0.44 12.97
N ILE A 371 34.65 -0.01 13.17
CA ILE A 371 33.54 -0.91 13.54
C ILE A 371 33.29 -1.95 12.45
N GLN A 372 33.30 -1.55 11.18
CA GLN A 372 33.12 -2.46 10.04
C GLN A 372 34.22 -3.52 9.93
N ALA A 373 35.45 -3.16 10.30
CA ALA A 373 36.61 -4.03 10.34
C ALA A 373 36.73 -4.87 11.64
N GLU A 374 35.79 -4.69 12.58
CA GLU A 374 35.82 -5.31 13.92
C GLU A 374 37.07 -4.96 14.74
N ASP A 375 37.69 -3.81 14.45
CA ASP A 375 38.90 -3.35 15.10
C ASP A 375 38.57 -2.49 16.33
N LEU A 376 38.40 -3.17 17.47
CA LEU A 376 38.11 -2.53 18.74
C LEU A 376 39.19 -1.53 19.18
N ASN A 377 40.46 -1.77 18.83
CA ASN A 377 41.56 -0.88 19.19
C ASN A 377 41.53 0.40 18.36
N ALA A 378 41.23 0.29 17.06
CA ALA A 378 40.98 1.46 16.22
C ALA A 378 39.76 2.25 16.71
N VAL A 379 38.67 1.59 17.13
CA VAL A 379 37.52 2.29 17.74
C VAL A 379 37.94 3.07 18.99
N ARG A 380 38.71 2.46 19.89
CA ARG A 380 39.26 3.15 21.08
C ARG A 380 40.16 4.33 20.69
N ALA A 381 41.01 4.15 19.69
CA ALA A 381 41.92 5.18 19.21
C ALA A 381 41.15 6.38 18.62
N GLU A 382 40.12 6.14 17.81
CA GLU A 382 39.27 7.20 17.26
C GLU A 382 38.54 7.98 18.36
N LEU A 383 37.97 7.27 19.35
CA LEU A 383 37.33 7.90 20.52
C LEU A 383 38.33 8.71 21.35
N ALA A 384 39.50 8.14 21.65
CA ALA A 384 40.58 8.82 22.38
C ALA A 384 41.12 10.04 21.61
N ALA A 385 41.08 10.00 20.28
CA ALA A 385 41.47 11.11 19.43
C ALA A 385 40.44 12.26 19.45
N GLY A 386 39.25 12.07 20.03
CA GLY A 386 38.19 13.09 20.15
C GLY A 386 37.02 12.90 19.18
N GLN A 387 36.83 11.70 18.62
CA GLN A 387 35.66 11.40 17.80
C GLN A 387 34.37 11.47 18.63
N ASP A 388 33.34 12.14 18.11
CA ASP A 388 32.02 12.18 18.74
C ASP A 388 31.39 10.77 18.76
N PRO A 389 31.16 10.16 19.95
CA PRO A 389 30.57 8.83 20.09
C PRO A 389 29.10 8.78 19.63
N ASN A 390 28.44 9.95 19.51
CA ASN A 390 27.09 10.11 18.99
C ASN A 390 27.06 10.52 17.51
N GLY A 391 28.24 10.57 16.87
CA GLY A 391 28.34 10.77 15.43
C GLY A 391 27.53 9.73 14.66
N VAL A 392 26.92 10.18 13.56
CA VAL A 392 26.16 9.34 12.63
C VAL A 392 26.89 9.24 11.29
N ASN A 393 26.75 8.11 10.62
CA ASN A 393 27.25 7.91 9.26
C ASN A 393 26.34 8.56 8.21
N GLU A 394 26.66 8.34 6.95
CA GLU A 394 25.88 8.76 5.79
C GLU A 394 24.38 8.43 5.88
N TYR A 395 24.02 7.31 6.52
CA TYR A 395 22.64 6.83 6.62
C TYR A 395 21.88 7.39 7.83
N GLY A 396 22.49 8.31 8.58
CA GLY A 396 21.94 8.76 9.85
C GLY A 396 21.93 7.66 10.92
N THR A 397 22.83 6.67 10.80
CA THR A 397 23.00 5.58 11.76
C THR A 397 24.18 5.89 12.67
N SER A 398 23.98 5.84 13.99
CA SER A 398 25.04 6.09 14.97
C SER A 398 26.10 4.99 14.94
N ALA A 399 27.32 5.31 15.40
CA ALA A 399 28.39 4.32 15.60
C ALA A 399 27.91 3.14 16.46
N LEU A 400 27.19 3.44 17.54
CA LEU A 400 26.56 2.45 18.40
C LEU A 400 25.59 1.54 17.63
N ALA A 401 24.73 2.10 16.78
CA ALA A 401 23.79 1.32 15.98
C ALA A 401 24.48 0.37 14.99
N VAL A 402 25.61 0.79 14.39
CA VAL A 402 26.40 -0.10 13.53
C VAL A 402 27.01 -1.24 14.35
N ALA A 403 27.59 -0.96 15.51
CA ALA A 403 28.16 -2.00 16.39
C ALA A 403 27.09 -2.99 16.89
N VAL A 404 25.89 -2.50 17.24
CA VAL A 404 24.74 -3.32 17.66
C VAL A 404 24.26 -4.23 16.54
N SER A 405 24.08 -3.72 15.32
CA SER A 405 23.63 -4.55 14.18
C SER A 405 24.63 -5.64 13.81
N ARG A 406 25.92 -5.42 14.06
CA ARG A 406 27.01 -6.38 13.88
C ARG A 406 27.24 -7.31 15.08
N LYS A 407 26.45 -7.17 16.14
CA LYS A 407 26.55 -7.98 17.37
C LYS A 407 27.90 -7.90 18.08
N GLN A 408 28.63 -6.79 17.93
CA GLN A 408 29.96 -6.56 18.54
C GLN A 408 29.82 -6.03 19.97
N LEU A 409 29.63 -6.92 20.95
CA LEU A 409 29.35 -6.54 22.34
C LEU A 409 30.43 -5.65 22.95
N ASP A 410 31.71 -5.97 22.76
CA ASP A 410 32.82 -5.21 23.34
C ASP A 410 32.89 -3.79 22.75
N THR A 411 32.68 -3.65 21.44
CA THR A 411 32.60 -2.35 20.76
C THR A 411 31.41 -1.53 21.28
N VAL A 412 30.27 -2.17 21.50
CA VAL A 412 29.09 -1.53 22.10
C VAL A 412 29.40 -1.02 23.50
N GLN A 413 30.04 -1.83 24.35
CA GLN A 413 30.43 -1.40 25.70
C GLN A 413 31.39 -0.23 25.68
N VAL A 414 32.39 -0.22 24.79
CA VAL A 414 33.33 0.90 24.64
C VAL A 414 32.62 2.18 24.18
N LEU A 415 31.72 2.09 23.19
CA LEU A 415 30.95 3.24 22.72
C LEU A 415 30.03 3.80 23.80
N LEU A 416 29.32 2.94 24.53
CA LEU A 416 28.48 3.35 25.66
C LEU A 416 29.30 4.01 26.78
N ALA A 417 30.46 3.43 27.13
CA ALA A 417 31.37 4.00 28.12
C ALA A 417 31.94 5.37 27.69
N ALA A 418 32.09 5.60 26.39
CA ALA A 418 32.48 6.89 25.83
C ALA A 418 31.33 7.91 25.78
N GLY A 419 30.10 7.56 26.17
CA GLY A 419 28.94 8.45 26.18
C GLY A 419 28.05 8.36 24.93
N ALA A 420 28.14 7.26 24.16
CA ALA A 420 27.17 6.99 23.11
C ALA A 420 25.77 6.78 23.70
N ARG A 421 24.77 7.42 23.09
CA ARG A 421 23.38 7.35 23.50
C ARG A 421 22.74 6.02 23.11
N ALA A 422 22.17 5.31 24.08
CA ALA A 422 21.46 4.05 23.87
C ALA A 422 20.12 4.19 23.12
N ASP A 423 19.67 5.43 22.89
CA ASP A 423 18.55 5.80 22.02
C ASP A 423 18.99 6.51 20.73
N GLY A 424 20.27 6.34 20.36
CA GLY A 424 20.87 6.99 19.19
C GLY A 424 20.18 6.64 17.87
N PRO A 425 20.32 7.50 16.84
CA PRO A 425 19.72 7.28 15.53
C PRO A 425 20.10 5.92 14.91
N ASN A 426 19.09 5.23 14.35
CA ASN A 426 19.23 3.93 13.68
C ASN A 426 18.27 3.83 12.48
N ASN A 427 18.43 4.72 11.50
CA ASN A 427 17.62 4.75 10.27
C ASN A 427 16.09 4.66 10.52
N GLY A 428 15.61 5.34 11.57
CA GLY A 428 14.21 5.34 11.98
C GLY A 428 13.72 4.12 12.78
N TYR A 429 14.55 3.10 13.01
CA TYR A 429 14.20 1.97 13.87
C TYR A 429 14.61 2.20 15.33
N VAL A 430 13.90 1.58 16.26
CA VAL A 430 14.32 1.53 17.67
C VAL A 430 15.62 0.73 17.77
N LEU A 431 16.69 1.33 18.29
CA LEU A 431 18.02 0.70 18.38
C LEU A 431 17.97 -0.66 19.12
N LEU A 432 17.23 -0.73 20.23
CA LEU A 432 17.06 -1.96 21.00
C LEU A 432 16.51 -3.13 20.14
N ALA A 433 15.72 -2.84 19.10
CA ALA A 433 15.19 -3.87 18.20
C ALA A 433 16.29 -4.68 17.50
N ALA A 434 17.40 -4.03 17.15
CA ALA A 434 18.56 -4.65 16.49
C ALA A 434 19.44 -5.43 17.48
N ALA A 435 19.34 -5.17 18.78
CA ALA A 435 20.08 -5.89 19.82
C ALA A 435 19.43 -7.22 20.20
N LEU A 436 18.12 -7.36 19.99
CA LEU A 436 17.38 -8.59 20.26
C LEU A 436 17.85 -9.74 19.34
N PRO A 437 17.76 -10.98 19.83
CA PRO A 437 18.13 -12.16 19.06
C PRO A 437 17.19 -12.41 17.88
N GLU A 438 17.67 -13.22 16.96
CA GLU A 438 16.82 -13.86 15.96
C GLU A 438 16.08 -15.05 16.59
N ALA A 439 14.91 -15.40 16.06
CA ALA A 439 14.08 -16.47 16.59
C ALA A 439 14.76 -17.86 16.63
N ARG A 440 15.86 -18.04 15.87
CA ARG A 440 16.63 -19.29 15.80
C ARG A 440 17.89 -19.30 16.68
N ASP A 441 18.14 -18.23 17.44
CA ASP A 441 19.31 -18.15 18.32
C ASP A 441 19.13 -19.07 19.53
N THR A 442 19.87 -20.18 19.57
CA THR A 442 19.80 -21.20 20.62
C THR A 442 20.80 -20.99 21.76
N ARG A 443 21.58 -19.91 21.74
CA ARG A 443 22.55 -19.62 22.80
C ARG A 443 21.85 -19.47 24.16
N PRO A 444 22.58 -19.68 25.28
CA PRO A 444 22.05 -19.44 26.63
C PRO A 444 21.45 -18.03 26.75
N THR A 445 20.34 -17.89 27.48
CA THR A 445 19.59 -16.62 27.63
C THR A 445 20.50 -15.44 27.97
N ALA A 446 21.44 -15.62 28.90
CA ALA A 446 22.40 -14.58 29.28
C ALA A 446 23.26 -14.08 28.11
N GLN A 447 23.70 -14.98 27.22
CA GLN A 447 24.48 -14.62 26.03
C GLN A 447 23.60 -14.05 24.92
N ARG A 448 22.40 -14.62 24.75
CA ARG A 448 21.43 -14.24 23.73
C ARG A 448 20.95 -12.79 23.89
N TYR A 449 20.72 -12.37 25.13
CA TYR A 449 20.25 -11.02 25.45
C TYR A 449 21.34 -10.05 25.93
N ALA A 450 22.61 -10.48 26.04
CA ALA A 450 23.72 -9.64 26.55
C ALA A 450 23.79 -8.26 25.89
N LEU A 451 23.57 -8.19 24.57
CA LEU A 451 23.59 -6.93 23.83
C LEU A 451 22.39 -6.03 24.17
N ALA A 452 21.20 -6.62 24.31
CA ALA A 452 20.01 -5.90 24.72
C ALA A 452 20.13 -5.44 26.18
N ASP A 453 20.68 -6.29 27.06
CA ASP A 453 20.96 -5.97 28.46
C ASP A 453 21.93 -4.79 28.58
N ALA A 454 23.00 -4.76 27.78
CA ALA A 454 23.96 -3.64 27.78
C ALA A 454 23.28 -2.31 27.38
N LEU A 455 22.44 -2.32 26.34
CA LEU A 455 21.69 -1.14 25.93
C LEU A 455 20.66 -0.70 26.99
N ILE A 456 19.90 -1.63 27.56
CA ILE A 456 18.90 -1.35 28.60
C ILE A 456 19.58 -0.78 29.85
N ALA A 457 20.71 -1.35 30.27
CA ALA A 457 21.51 -0.84 31.38
C ALA A 457 22.03 0.58 31.14
N ALA A 458 22.30 0.93 29.87
CA ALA A 458 22.66 2.27 29.45
C ALA A 458 21.45 3.20 29.18
N GLY A 459 20.23 2.78 29.55
CA GLY A 459 19.02 3.61 29.47
C GLY A 459 18.27 3.54 28.14
N ALA A 460 18.47 2.49 27.32
CA ALA A 460 17.71 2.33 26.09
C ALA A 460 16.19 2.26 26.37
N PRO A 461 15.37 3.09 25.70
CA PRO A 461 13.93 3.07 25.89
C PRO A 461 13.29 1.82 25.27
N LEU A 462 12.35 1.21 26.02
CA LEU A 462 11.60 0.02 25.59
C LEU A 462 10.33 0.36 24.79
N ASP A 463 9.79 1.56 24.98
CA ASP A 463 8.42 1.92 24.57
C ASP A 463 8.36 2.97 23.46
N VAL A 464 9.51 3.48 23.00
CA VAL A 464 9.55 4.46 21.91
C VAL A 464 9.07 3.82 20.60
N PRO A 465 8.26 4.55 19.80
CA PRO A 465 7.90 4.09 18.47
C PRO A 465 9.05 4.29 17.49
N ASP A 466 9.09 3.44 16.48
CA ASP A 466 9.91 3.69 15.28
C ASP A 466 9.33 4.84 14.43
N SER A 467 10.00 5.15 13.32
CA SER A 467 9.59 6.19 12.36
C SER A 467 8.22 5.95 11.72
N SER A 468 7.69 4.72 11.76
CA SER A 468 6.33 4.41 11.32
C SER A 468 5.27 4.62 12.42
N GLY A 469 5.70 4.98 13.64
CA GLY A 469 4.81 5.16 14.77
C GLY A 469 4.48 3.85 15.52
N MET A 470 5.26 2.78 15.28
CA MET A 470 5.03 1.47 15.89
C MET A 470 5.98 1.20 17.06
N PRO A 471 5.49 1.00 18.30
CA PRO A 471 6.31 0.59 19.43
C PRO A 471 6.97 -0.77 19.24
N LEU A 472 8.15 -0.98 19.85
CA LEU A 472 8.93 -2.22 19.72
C LEU A 472 8.13 -3.48 20.05
N LEU A 473 7.43 -3.49 21.19
CA LEU A 473 6.64 -4.63 21.63
C LEU A 473 5.50 -4.95 20.65
N MET A 474 4.81 -3.92 20.14
CA MET A 474 3.76 -4.05 19.12
C MET A 474 4.28 -4.67 17.82
N ARG A 475 5.44 -4.19 17.34
CA ARG A 475 6.08 -4.71 16.13
C ARG A 475 6.45 -6.19 16.29
N ARG A 476 7.00 -6.57 17.45
CA ARG A 476 7.34 -7.96 17.75
C ARG A 476 6.12 -8.87 17.77
N VAL A 477 5.03 -8.47 18.42
CA VAL A 477 3.77 -9.25 18.40
C VAL A 477 3.21 -9.39 16.98
N SER A 478 3.27 -8.32 16.16
CA SER A 478 2.66 -8.31 14.83
C SER A 478 3.43 -9.14 13.80
N TYR A 479 4.76 -9.09 13.82
CA TYR A 479 5.61 -9.71 12.77
C TYR A 479 6.42 -10.93 13.26
N TYR A 480 6.60 -11.08 14.58
CA TYR A 480 7.47 -12.09 15.18
C TYR A 480 6.78 -12.81 16.36
N SER A 481 5.47 -13.02 16.28
CA SER A 481 4.65 -13.62 17.37
C SER A 481 5.04 -15.04 17.79
N GLU A 482 5.84 -15.73 16.99
CA GLU A 482 6.37 -17.06 17.33
C GLU A 482 7.59 -16.98 18.26
N ASP A 483 8.25 -15.82 18.35
CA ASP A 483 9.40 -15.57 19.23
C ASP A 483 8.93 -15.27 20.66
N LYS A 484 8.41 -16.31 21.32
CA LYS A 484 7.81 -16.21 22.66
C LYS A 484 8.80 -15.75 23.71
N ASP A 485 10.04 -16.23 23.63
CA ASP A 485 11.12 -15.92 24.56
C ASP A 485 11.41 -14.41 24.56
N THR A 486 11.56 -13.80 23.39
CA THR A 486 11.85 -12.36 23.27
C THR A 486 10.68 -11.50 23.74
N LEU A 487 9.45 -11.90 23.44
CA LEU A 487 8.26 -11.18 23.91
C LEU A 487 8.14 -11.20 25.43
N ASN A 488 8.35 -12.36 26.06
CA ASN A 488 8.37 -12.49 27.51
C ASN A 488 9.56 -11.76 28.16
N TYR A 489 10.74 -11.80 27.52
CA TYR A 489 11.92 -11.05 27.95
C TYR A 489 11.66 -9.55 28.00
N LEU A 490 11.06 -8.98 26.94
CA LEU A 490 10.74 -7.54 26.91
C LEU A 490 9.78 -7.14 28.03
N LEU A 491 8.74 -7.93 28.31
CA LEU A 491 7.84 -7.70 29.45
C LEU A 491 8.56 -7.86 30.80
N ALA A 492 9.49 -8.80 30.92
CA ALA A 492 10.28 -8.99 32.13
C ALA A 492 11.22 -7.78 32.39
N LYS A 493 11.71 -7.15 31.32
CA LYS A 493 12.52 -5.92 31.38
C LYS A 493 11.71 -4.63 31.56
N GLY A 494 10.38 -4.72 31.70
CA GLY A 494 9.52 -3.58 32.00
C GLY A 494 8.96 -2.86 30.78
N ALA A 495 8.95 -3.50 29.60
CA ALA A 495 8.21 -2.95 28.46
C ALA A 495 6.73 -2.74 28.84
N ASN A 496 6.19 -1.56 28.53
CA ASN A 496 4.85 -1.19 28.91
C ASN A 496 3.82 -1.98 28.08
N PRO A 497 2.95 -2.79 28.69
CA PRO A 497 1.98 -3.61 27.94
C PRO A 497 0.83 -2.78 27.34
N ASN A 498 0.70 -1.51 27.75
CA ASN A 498 -0.30 -0.56 27.28
C ASN A 498 0.23 0.40 26.20
N VAL A 499 1.42 0.17 25.63
CA VAL A 499 1.88 0.98 24.50
C VAL A 499 0.90 0.91 23.34
N ARG A 500 0.73 2.07 22.69
CA ARG A 500 -0.20 2.25 21.57
C ARG A 500 0.57 2.71 20.34
N GLU A 501 0.21 2.17 19.19
CA GLU A 501 0.66 2.75 17.92
C GLU A 501 -0.08 4.05 17.60
N LYS A 502 0.31 4.70 16.50
CA LYS A 502 -0.25 5.99 16.05
C LYS A 502 -1.78 6.06 15.99
N ASN A 503 -2.45 4.95 15.66
CA ASN A 503 -3.92 4.89 15.60
C ASN A 503 -4.59 4.57 16.94
N GLY A 504 -3.82 4.48 18.03
CA GLY A 504 -4.30 4.19 19.38
C GLY A 504 -4.41 2.70 19.71
N ARG A 505 -4.15 1.80 18.76
CA ARG A 505 -4.22 0.35 18.94
C ARG A 505 -3.15 -0.13 19.93
N SER A 506 -3.55 -0.85 20.98
CA SER A 506 -2.64 -1.37 22.02
C SER A 506 -2.12 -2.77 21.72
N VAL A 507 -1.03 -3.18 22.38
CA VAL A 507 -0.42 -4.51 22.19
C VAL A 507 -1.43 -5.65 22.45
N LEU A 508 -2.33 -5.47 23.41
CA LEU A 508 -3.37 -6.46 23.71
C LEU A 508 -4.32 -6.66 22.52
N HIS A 509 -4.64 -5.62 21.74
CA HIS A 509 -5.42 -5.79 20.51
C HIS A 509 -4.70 -6.69 19.51
N ALA A 510 -3.39 -6.49 19.31
CA ALA A 510 -2.60 -7.34 18.41
C ALA A 510 -2.52 -8.79 18.89
N ALA A 511 -2.38 -9.00 20.21
CA ALA A 511 -2.45 -10.34 20.80
C ALA A 511 -3.83 -10.99 20.59
N MET A 512 -4.92 -10.22 20.68
CA MET A 512 -6.30 -10.72 20.59
C MET A 512 -6.82 -10.84 19.15
N GLN A 513 -6.05 -10.43 18.14
CA GLN A 513 -6.49 -10.42 16.74
C GLN A 513 -6.65 -11.82 16.14
N SER A 514 -5.78 -12.78 16.50
CA SER A 514 -5.72 -14.08 15.85
C SER A 514 -5.36 -15.20 16.83
N PRO A 515 -5.66 -16.47 16.52
CA PRO A 515 -5.22 -17.59 17.36
C PRO A 515 -3.70 -17.66 17.50
N LYS A 516 -2.97 -17.25 16.46
CA LYS A 516 -1.50 -17.27 16.43
C LYS A 516 -0.87 -16.34 17.48
N THR A 517 -1.48 -15.20 17.74
CA THR A 517 -0.96 -14.16 18.65
C THR A 517 -1.55 -14.25 20.06
N PHE A 518 -2.62 -15.03 20.22
CA PHE A 518 -3.43 -15.08 21.45
C PHE A 518 -2.70 -15.53 22.70
N TRP A 519 -1.75 -16.46 22.57
CA TRP A 519 -1.00 -17.02 23.71
C TRP A 519 -0.34 -15.94 24.58
N PHE A 520 -0.06 -14.76 24.03
CA PHE A 520 0.61 -13.66 24.73
C PHE A 520 -0.34 -12.78 25.55
N ALA A 521 -1.66 -12.88 25.34
CA ALA A 521 -2.65 -12.04 26.01
C ALA A 521 -2.60 -12.18 27.54
N GLN A 522 -2.43 -13.40 28.06
CA GLN A 522 -2.33 -13.64 29.51
C GLN A 522 -1.09 -12.97 30.11
N ALA A 523 0.05 -13.01 29.43
CA ALA A 523 1.28 -12.36 29.88
C ALA A 523 1.13 -10.83 29.92
N LEU A 524 0.44 -10.25 28.92
CA LEU A 524 0.14 -8.82 28.87
C LEU A 524 -0.77 -8.39 30.03
N LEU A 525 -1.86 -9.12 30.28
CA LEU A 525 -2.77 -8.82 31.40
C LEU A 525 -2.09 -8.96 32.76
N ALA A 526 -1.24 -9.97 32.95
CA ALA A 526 -0.44 -10.13 34.17
C ALA A 526 0.53 -8.96 34.42
N LYS A 527 0.88 -8.20 33.37
CA LYS A 527 1.67 -6.97 33.46
C LYS A 527 0.83 -5.68 33.50
N GLY A 528 -0.49 -5.79 33.59
CA GLY A 528 -1.39 -4.65 33.72
C GLY A 528 -1.90 -4.09 32.39
N ALA A 529 -1.93 -4.89 31.31
CA ALA A 529 -2.64 -4.49 30.10
C ALA A 529 -4.13 -4.24 30.38
N ASP A 530 -4.67 -3.17 29.81
CA ASP A 530 -6.09 -2.84 29.94
C ASP A 530 -6.94 -3.66 28.95
N ILE A 531 -7.74 -4.59 29.50
CA ILE A 531 -8.67 -5.44 28.74
C ILE A 531 -9.77 -4.64 28.01
N ASN A 532 -10.02 -3.40 28.44
CA ASN A 532 -11.03 -2.50 27.86
C ASN A 532 -10.40 -1.34 27.08
N ALA A 533 -9.09 -1.40 26.81
CA ALA A 533 -8.42 -0.39 26.00
C ALA A 533 -9.16 -0.24 24.67
N ALA A 534 -9.54 0.98 24.29
CA ALA A 534 -10.25 1.22 23.05
C ALA A 534 -9.44 2.09 22.08
N TYR A 535 -9.57 1.84 20.78
CA TYR A 535 -8.99 2.67 19.72
C TYR A 535 -9.94 2.83 18.54
N VAL A 536 -9.71 3.84 17.69
CA VAL A 536 -10.54 4.02 16.49
C VAL A 536 -10.03 3.09 15.40
N ARG A 537 -10.78 2.04 15.08
CA ARG A 537 -10.43 1.12 13.99
C ARG A 537 -10.72 1.69 12.62
N MET A 538 -11.85 2.37 12.48
CA MET A 538 -12.31 2.94 11.22
C MET A 538 -13.22 4.15 11.48
N SER A 539 -13.31 5.05 10.50
CA SER A 539 -14.26 6.18 10.52
C SER A 539 -15.12 6.17 9.25
N TYR A 540 -16.43 6.28 9.42
CA TYR A 540 -17.43 6.43 8.36
C TYR A 540 -18.09 7.80 8.50
N GLY A 541 -17.62 8.78 7.72
CA GLY A 541 -18.05 10.17 7.88
C GLY A 541 -17.77 10.66 9.30
N ASN A 542 -18.83 11.06 10.00
CA ASN A 542 -18.73 11.54 11.38
C ASN A 542 -18.77 10.42 12.43
N GLN A 543 -19.05 9.16 12.06
CA GLN A 543 -19.06 8.03 13.00
C GLN A 543 -17.71 7.33 13.04
N ARG A 544 -17.19 7.13 14.25
CA ARG A 544 -15.99 6.36 14.55
C ARG A 544 -16.39 5.01 15.13
N MET A 545 -15.71 3.95 14.70
CA MET A 545 -15.80 2.64 15.33
C MET A 545 -14.71 2.51 16.39
N TRP A 546 -15.10 2.49 17.65
CA TRP A 546 -14.22 2.19 18.77
C TRP A 546 -14.11 0.68 18.95
N GLU A 547 -12.89 0.17 18.79
CA GLU A 547 -12.55 -1.24 18.85
C GLU A 547 -11.88 -1.54 20.20
N THR A 548 -12.30 -2.64 20.83
CA THR A 548 -11.73 -3.17 22.08
C THR A 548 -11.16 -4.58 21.85
N PRO A 549 -10.36 -5.13 22.77
CA PRO A 549 -9.90 -6.51 22.68
C PRO A 549 -11.04 -7.55 22.55
N LEU A 550 -12.17 -7.31 23.22
CA LEU A 550 -13.36 -8.16 23.11
C LEU A 550 -14.02 -8.06 21.72
N LEU A 551 -14.22 -6.84 21.21
CA LEU A 551 -14.81 -6.64 19.89
C LEU A 551 -13.88 -7.17 18.77
N GLU A 552 -12.57 -7.00 18.87
CA GLU A 552 -11.59 -7.58 17.94
C GLU A 552 -11.66 -9.11 17.96
N ALA A 553 -11.81 -9.73 19.13
CA ALA A 553 -11.98 -11.17 19.26
C ALA A 553 -13.29 -11.67 18.61
N LEU A 554 -14.40 -10.92 18.77
CA LEU A 554 -15.70 -11.22 18.16
C LEU A 554 -15.70 -11.11 16.63
N ARG A 555 -14.81 -10.27 16.05
CA ARG A 555 -14.63 -10.17 14.59
C ARG A 555 -13.82 -11.32 13.99
N GLY A 556 -13.24 -12.19 14.82
CA GLY A 556 -12.54 -13.39 14.38
C GLY A 556 -13.41 -14.17 13.38
N ALA A 557 -12.82 -14.53 12.23
CA ALA A 557 -13.58 -14.86 11.05
C ALA A 557 -14.51 -16.07 11.23
N ILE A 558 -15.82 -15.84 11.06
CA ILE A 558 -16.80 -16.88 10.75
C ILE A 558 -16.65 -17.20 9.26
N ASN A 559 -15.56 -17.89 8.90
CA ASN A 559 -15.27 -18.27 7.52
C ASN A 559 -15.75 -19.69 7.29
N GLY A 560 -16.92 -19.83 6.68
CA GLY A 560 -17.45 -21.12 6.24
C GLY A 560 -18.72 -20.92 5.43
N GLU A 561 -18.93 -21.79 4.44
CA GLU A 561 -20.24 -21.88 3.82
C GLU A 561 -21.28 -22.28 4.87
N PHE A 562 -22.47 -21.67 4.83
CA PHE A 562 -23.57 -22.16 5.66
C PHE A 562 -23.97 -23.54 5.19
N THR A 563 -23.92 -24.50 6.11
CA THR A 563 -24.39 -25.86 5.90
C THR A 563 -25.35 -26.25 7.03
N PRO A 564 -26.19 -27.29 6.85
CA PRO A 564 -27.12 -27.70 7.90
C PRO A 564 -26.40 -28.15 9.20
N THR A 565 -25.18 -28.68 9.08
CA THR A 565 -24.46 -29.34 10.18
C THR A 565 -23.31 -28.53 10.77
N VAL A 566 -22.90 -27.41 10.17
CA VAL A 566 -21.78 -26.62 10.69
C VAL A 566 -22.09 -26.06 12.07
N VAL A 567 -21.08 -26.12 12.94
CA VAL A 567 -21.08 -25.45 14.24
C VAL A 567 -20.14 -24.27 14.13
N TYR A 568 -20.61 -23.08 14.52
CA TYR A 568 -19.79 -21.88 14.60
C TYR A 568 -19.33 -21.72 16.06
N PRO A 569 -18.12 -22.18 16.41
CA PRO A 569 -17.64 -22.09 17.78
C PRO A 569 -17.40 -20.63 18.17
N ILE A 570 -17.69 -20.31 19.43
CA ILE A 570 -17.24 -19.05 20.03
C ILE A 570 -15.71 -19.08 20.06
N PRO A 571 -15.01 -18.08 19.50
CA PRO A 571 -13.56 -18.04 19.57
C PRO A 571 -13.09 -18.05 21.03
N GLU A 572 -12.09 -18.86 21.36
CA GLU A 572 -11.51 -18.95 22.72
C GLU A 572 -11.14 -17.58 23.30
N ARG A 573 -10.70 -16.67 22.42
CA ARG A 573 -10.35 -15.29 22.76
C ARG A 573 -11.53 -14.48 23.32
N VAL A 574 -12.76 -14.75 22.88
CA VAL A 574 -13.97 -14.10 23.40
C VAL A 574 -14.23 -14.57 24.83
N THR A 575 -14.24 -15.89 25.04
CA THR A 575 -14.41 -16.48 26.37
C THR A 575 -13.34 -15.99 27.34
N PHE A 576 -12.08 -15.92 26.89
CA PHE A 576 -10.98 -15.37 27.67
C PHE A 576 -11.21 -13.90 28.03
N ALA A 577 -11.55 -13.05 27.07
CA ALA A 577 -11.77 -11.62 27.32
C ALA A 577 -12.86 -11.41 28.39
N LEU A 578 -13.98 -12.12 28.27
CA LEU A 578 -15.09 -12.05 29.23
C LEU A 578 -14.66 -12.54 30.62
N ALA A 579 -13.91 -13.66 30.69
CA ALA A 579 -13.38 -14.17 31.95
C ALA A 579 -12.38 -13.22 32.63
N GLN A 580 -11.69 -12.39 31.84
CA GLN A 580 -10.77 -11.35 32.34
C GLN A 580 -11.47 -10.02 32.63
N GLY A 581 -12.82 -9.97 32.60
CA GLY A 581 -13.60 -8.80 32.97
C GLY A 581 -13.75 -7.75 31.87
N ALA A 582 -13.62 -8.15 30.60
CA ALA A 582 -13.97 -7.29 29.48
C ALA A 582 -15.42 -6.81 29.59
N ASP A 583 -15.60 -5.50 29.48
CA ASP A 583 -16.89 -4.85 29.57
C ASP A 583 -17.49 -4.74 28.16
N ALA A 584 -18.51 -5.53 27.89
CA ALA A 584 -19.17 -5.54 26.60
C ALA A 584 -19.83 -4.20 26.25
N ALA A 585 -20.02 -3.29 27.21
CA ALA A 585 -20.50 -1.96 26.91
C ALA A 585 -19.45 -1.07 26.26
N VAL A 586 -18.15 -1.32 26.40
CA VAL A 586 -17.10 -0.40 25.90
C VAL A 586 -16.85 -0.57 24.40
N GLY A 587 -16.82 0.53 23.66
CA GLY A 587 -16.53 0.58 22.23
C GLY A 587 -17.77 0.83 21.36
N GLY A 588 -17.76 0.27 20.15
CA GLY A 588 -18.86 0.39 19.19
C GLY A 588 -18.82 1.67 18.34
N TYR A 589 -19.83 1.81 17.49
CA TYR A 589 -19.98 2.99 16.63
C TYR A 589 -20.48 4.20 17.42
N SER A 590 -19.85 5.36 17.21
CA SER A 590 -20.26 6.62 17.82
C SER A 590 -19.73 7.85 17.07
N ALA A 591 -20.45 8.98 17.14
CA ALA A 591 -19.96 10.28 16.67
C ALA A 591 -18.97 10.96 17.63
N SER A 592 -18.75 10.40 18.82
CA SER A 592 -17.93 11.00 19.87
C SER A 592 -16.43 10.79 19.70
N LYS A 593 -15.68 11.68 20.36
CA LYS A 593 -14.21 11.69 20.38
C LYS A 593 -13.60 10.82 21.49
N THR A 594 -14.39 10.26 22.40
CA THR A 594 -13.94 9.34 23.45
C THR A 594 -14.50 7.93 23.25
N PRO A 595 -13.84 6.87 23.77
CA PRO A 595 -14.43 5.54 23.81
C PRO A 595 -15.78 5.55 24.50
N GLU A 596 -16.84 5.36 23.73
CA GLU A 596 -18.20 5.37 24.26
C GLU A 596 -18.64 4.01 24.78
N ARG A 597 -19.74 4.00 25.52
CA ARG A 597 -20.33 2.79 26.09
C ARG A 597 -21.46 2.23 25.20
N ASN A 598 -21.22 2.19 23.89
CA ASN A 598 -22.11 1.61 22.87
C ASN A 598 -21.65 0.23 22.37
N GLY A 599 -20.62 -0.34 23.00
CA GLY A 599 -20.01 -1.61 22.60
C GLY A 599 -20.99 -2.76 22.59
N LEU A 600 -22.05 -2.72 23.41
CA LEU A 600 -23.00 -3.83 23.52
C LEU A 600 -23.80 -4.01 22.23
N ASN A 601 -24.21 -2.91 21.57
CA ASN A 601 -24.88 -2.97 20.26
C ASN A 601 -24.00 -3.69 19.22
N GLU A 602 -22.71 -3.31 19.15
CA GLU A 602 -21.77 -3.92 18.21
C GLU A 602 -21.46 -5.38 18.58
N ALA A 603 -21.25 -5.66 19.87
CA ALA A 603 -20.94 -7.00 20.37
C ALA A 603 -22.07 -7.99 20.08
N LEU A 604 -23.33 -7.60 20.33
CA LEU A 604 -24.51 -8.40 20.02
C LEU A 604 -24.68 -8.58 18.52
N THR A 605 -24.41 -7.54 17.71
CA THR A 605 -24.47 -7.62 16.24
C THR A 605 -23.47 -8.63 15.69
N LEU A 606 -22.25 -8.66 16.24
CA LEU A 606 -21.23 -9.65 15.86
C LEU A 606 -21.59 -11.05 16.36
N ALA A 607 -22.03 -11.17 17.62
CA ALA A 607 -22.40 -12.44 18.23
C ALA A 607 -23.60 -13.11 17.56
N ALA A 608 -24.59 -12.34 17.09
CA ALA A 608 -25.77 -12.84 16.40
C ALA A 608 -25.42 -13.75 15.20
N ARG A 609 -24.29 -13.47 14.53
CA ARG A 609 -23.83 -14.23 13.36
C ARG A 609 -23.27 -15.61 13.70
N THR A 610 -22.97 -15.86 14.98
CA THR A 610 -22.40 -17.13 15.46
C THR A 610 -23.46 -18.19 15.74
N LEU A 611 -24.75 -17.83 15.80
CA LEU A 611 -25.84 -18.76 16.13
C LEU A 611 -25.64 -19.45 17.51
N GLN A 612 -25.04 -18.74 18.46
CA GLN A 612 -24.79 -19.19 19.84
C GLN A 612 -25.61 -18.34 20.83
N PRO A 613 -26.83 -18.77 21.23
CA PRO A 613 -27.69 -17.98 22.10
C PRO A 613 -27.04 -17.64 23.45
N THR A 614 -26.23 -18.55 24.00
CA THR A 614 -25.56 -18.36 25.29
C THR A 614 -24.54 -17.22 25.27
N LEU A 615 -23.96 -16.90 24.11
CA LEU A 615 -23.03 -15.77 23.97
C LEU A 615 -23.77 -14.43 24.15
N VAL A 616 -25.04 -14.34 23.72
CA VAL A 616 -25.87 -13.15 23.94
C VAL A 616 -26.06 -12.89 25.42
N ASP A 617 -26.41 -13.93 26.19
CA ASP A 617 -26.57 -13.83 27.65
C ASP A 617 -25.27 -13.38 28.33
N GLN A 618 -24.13 -13.96 27.92
CA GLN A 618 -22.80 -13.61 28.46
C GLN A 618 -22.42 -12.15 28.18
N LEU A 619 -22.67 -11.65 26.97
CA LEU A 619 -22.38 -10.26 26.60
C LEU A 619 -23.29 -9.28 27.33
N ALA A 620 -24.59 -9.58 27.41
CA ALA A 620 -25.56 -8.75 28.12
C ALA A 620 -25.21 -8.62 29.62
N ALA A 621 -24.76 -9.72 30.23
CA ALA A 621 -24.31 -9.76 31.62
C ALA A 621 -22.97 -9.03 31.84
N ALA A 622 -22.05 -9.09 30.87
CA ALA A 622 -20.74 -8.43 30.96
C ALA A 622 -20.80 -6.90 30.75
N ALA A 623 -21.87 -6.38 30.14
CA ALA A 623 -22.02 -4.96 29.85
C ALA A 623 -22.44 -4.15 31.09
N LYS A 624 -21.51 -3.37 31.65
CA LYS A 624 -21.75 -2.58 32.87
C LYS A 624 -22.42 -1.22 32.54
N PRO A 625 -23.23 -0.64 33.45
CA PRO A 625 -23.79 0.71 33.29
C PRO A 625 -22.76 1.83 33.58
N PRO A 626 -22.96 3.05 33.05
CA PRO A 626 -23.98 3.42 32.07
C PRO A 626 -23.66 2.84 30.68
N ARG A 627 -24.68 2.52 29.90
CA ARG A 627 -24.55 2.04 28.52
C ARG A 627 -25.63 2.68 27.64
N GLN A 628 -25.36 2.82 26.35
CA GLN A 628 -26.38 3.30 25.41
C GLN A 628 -27.52 2.30 25.27
N ASP A 629 -28.69 2.82 24.86
CA ASP A 629 -29.85 1.98 24.55
C ASP A 629 -29.55 1.04 23.39
N LEU A 630 -30.12 -0.16 23.46
CA LEU A 630 -30.00 -1.14 22.40
C LEU A 630 -30.81 -0.74 21.19
N THR A 631 -30.33 -1.17 20.03
CA THR A 631 -30.87 -0.83 18.72
C THR A 631 -31.20 -2.12 17.95
N PRO A 632 -32.15 -2.10 16.98
CA PRO A 632 -32.56 -3.30 16.25
C PRO A 632 -31.46 -3.98 15.40
N GLU A 633 -30.28 -3.36 15.26
CA GLU A 633 -29.17 -3.73 14.39
C GLU A 633 -28.70 -5.18 14.60
N SER A 634 -28.67 -5.62 15.87
CA SER A 634 -28.28 -6.99 16.20
C SER A 634 -29.30 -8.02 15.75
N LEU A 635 -30.60 -7.73 15.89
CA LEU A 635 -31.69 -8.56 15.38
C LEU A 635 -31.69 -8.58 13.85
N SER A 636 -31.53 -7.43 13.20
CA SER A 636 -31.42 -7.34 11.73
C SER A 636 -30.23 -8.15 11.20
N SER A 637 -29.08 -8.10 11.88
CA SER A 637 -27.92 -8.92 11.50
C SER A 637 -28.21 -10.42 11.64
N LEU A 638 -29.00 -10.85 12.63
CA LEU A 638 -29.46 -12.24 12.75
C LEU A 638 -30.40 -12.63 11.62
N LEU A 639 -31.36 -11.76 11.30
CA LEU A 639 -32.34 -11.97 10.22
C LEU A 639 -31.67 -12.04 8.84
N SER A 640 -30.58 -11.31 8.63
CA SER A 640 -29.78 -11.41 7.41
C SER A 640 -29.16 -12.79 7.25
N VAL A 641 -28.65 -13.36 8.35
CA VAL A 641 -28.13 -14.74 8.38
C VAL A 641 -29.24 -15.75 8.14
N TRP A 642 -30.39 -15.57 8.78
CA TRP A 642 -31.55 -16.44 8.56
C TRP A 642 -32.02 -16.40 7.10
N ASN A 643 -32.13 -15.22 6.49
CA ASN A 643 -32.50 -15.08 5.09
C ASN A 643 -31.51 -15.80 4.16
N GLN A 644 -30.21 -15.71 4.41
CA GLN A 644 -29.20 -16.45 3.63
C GLN A 644 -29.34 -17.98 3.77
N LEU A 645 -29.79 -18.46 4.93
CA LEU A 645 -30.10 -19.86 5.13
C LEU A 645 -31.31 -20.27 4.30
N GLU A 646 -32.40 -19.50 4.32
CA GLU A 646 -33.62 -19.83 3.57
C GLU A 646 -33.38 -19.83 2.05
N ILE A 647 -32.63 -18.87 1.51
CA ILE A 647 -32.21 -18.88 0.08
C ILE A 647 -31.49 -20.19 -0.28
N ARG A 648 -30.59 -20.67 0.60
CA ARG A 648 -29.87 -21.93 0.36
C ARG A 648 -30.76 -23.16 0.50
N ALA A 649 -31.66 -23.15 1.48
CA ALA A 649 -32.63 -24.22 1.69
C ALA A 649 -33.56 -24.36 0.49
N ALA A 650 -34.00 -23.24 -0.11
CA ALA A 650 -34.83 -23.22 -1.31
C ALA A 650 -34.12 -23.85 -2.53
N ILE A 651 -32.82 -23.63 -2.70
CA ILE A 651 -32.03 -24.17 -3.83
C ILE A 651 -31.79 -25.69 -3.70
N LYS A 652 -31.60 -26.22 -2.48
CA LYS A 652 -31.19 -27.62 -2.24
C LYS A 652 -32.28 -28.52 -1.64
N GLN A 653 -33.55 -28.23 -1.96
CA GLN A 653 -34.75 -28.79 -1.35
C GLN A 653 -34.84 -28.41 0.13
N ASN A 654 -35.93 -27.72 0.48
CA ASN A 654 -36.31 -27.26 1.81
C ASN A 654 -36.42 -28.43 2.80
N SER A 655 -35.26 -28.93 3.26
CA SER A 655 -35.11 -30.20 3.95
C SER A 655 -35.09 -30.01 5.47
N PRO A 656 -35.66 -30.94 6.26
CA PRO A 656 -35.55 -30.97 7.72
C PRO A 656 -34.12 -30.91 8.26
N ALA A 657 -33.12 -31.17 7.42
CA ALA A 657 -31.71 -31.01 7.76
C ALA A 657 -31.38 -29.61 8.34
N TRP A 658 -32.10 -28.55 7.92
CA TRP A 658 -31.86 -27.18 8.38
C TRP A 658 -32.56 -26.80 9.70
N ASP A 659 -33.44 -27.66 10.23
CA ASP A 659 -34.26 -27.35 11.40
C ASP A 659 -33.42 -27.05 12.64
N GLY A 660 -32.27 -27.74 12.79
CA GLY A 660 -31.33 -27.47 13.87
C GLY A 660 -30.73 -26.05 13.80
N GLN A 661 -30.50 -25.50 12.60
CA GLN A 661 -30.00 -24.14 12.43
C GLN A 661 -31.13 -23.10 12.63
N ARG A 662 -32.34 -23.38 12.13
CA ARG A 662 -33.53 -22.56 12.39
C ARG A 662 -33.85 -22.46 13.89
N ALA A 663 -33.74 -23.56 14.62
CA ALA A 663 -33.92 -23.57 16.07
C ALA A 663 -32.89 -22.69 16.80
N LYS A 664 -31.62 -22.71 16.38
CA LYS A 664 -30.57 -21.83 16.93
C LYS A 664 -30.81 -20.36 16.61
N LEU A 665 -31.26 -20.05 15.39
CA LEU A 665 -31.64 -18.70 14.98
C LEU A 665 -32.77 -18.17 15.85
N ARG A 666 -33.85 -18.94 16.01
CA ARG A 666 -34.96 -18.60 16.90
C ARG A 666 -34.50 -18.38 18.34
N ALA A 667 -33.76 -19.32 18.90
CA ALA A 667 -33.25 -19.21 20.27
C ALA A 667 -32.33 -17.98 20.43
N THR A 668 -31.52 -17.63 19.42
CA THR A 668 -30.68 -16.42 19.46
C THR A 668 -31.53 -15.16 19.43
N ALA A 669 -32.60 -15.12 18.62
CA ALA A 669 -33.53 -14.00 18.59
C ALA A 669 -34.22 -13.81 19.96
N ASP A 670 -34.70 -14.88 20.58
CA ASP A 670 -35.31 -14.84 21.90
C ASP A 670 -34.35 -14.25 22.95
N ARG A 671 -33.06 -14.60 22.89
CA ARG A 671 -32.04 -14.03 23.79
C ARG A 671 -31.74 -12.56 23.51
N LEU A 672 -31.74 -12.12 22.25
CA LEU A 672 -31.57 -10.70 21.91
C LEU A 672 -32.73 -9.87 22.48
N LEU A 673 -33.97 -10.35 22.32
CA LEU A 673 -35.15 -9.68 22.87
C LEU A 673 -35.11 -9.66 24.41
N ALA A 674 -34.74 -10.76 25.05
CA ALA A 674 -34.55 -10.82 26.50
C ALA A 674 -33.44 -9.88 27.01
N ALA A 675 -32.41 -9.62 26.20
CA ALA A 675 -31.37 -8.64 26.50
C ALA A 675 -31.85 -7.18 26.34
N GLY A 676 -33.05 -6.95 25.81
CA GLY A 676 -33.65 -5.63 25.60
C GLY A 676 -33.43 -5.06 24.20
N VAL A 677 -33.04 -5.87 23.22
CA VAL A 677 -32.97 -5.43 21.81
C VAL A 677 -34.39 -5.14 21.33
N PRO A 678 -34.69 -3.93 20.82
CA PRO A 678 -36.03 -3.60 20.38
C PRO A 678 -36.37 -4.27 19.04
N LEU A 679 -37.65 -4.63 18.88
CA LEU A 679 -38.23 -5.13 17.61
C LEU A 679 -38.48 -4.01 16.60
N THR A 680 -38.57 -2.78 17.09
CA THR A 680 -38.94 -1.60 16.31
C THR A 680 -37.89 -0.54 16.37
N ARG A 681 -37.83 0.25 15.30
CA ARG A 681 -37.01 1.44 15.27
C ARG A 681 -37.85 2.65 15.69
N ALA A 682 -37.36 3.40 16.68
CA ALA A 682 -38.00 4.65 17.06
C ALA A 682 -37.67 5.77 16.03
N ASN A 683 -38.70 6.51 15.61
CA ASN A 683 -38.62 7.84 14.98
C ASN A 683 -37.83 7.96 13.65
N ASP A 684 -38.34 7.37 12.56
CA ASP A 684 -38.03 7.85 11.20
C ASP A 684 -39.27 7.93 10.31
N ALA A 685 -39.26 8.87 9.35
CA ALA A 685 -40.41 9.16 8.49
C ALA A 685 -40.67 8.09 7.43
N THR A 686 -39.71 7.21 7.15
CA THR A 686 -39.77 6.23 6.05
C THR A 686 -40.01 4.79 6.49
N GLY A 687 -39.69 4.44 7.74
CA GLY A 687 -39.64 3.06 8.21
C GLY A 687 -38.47 2.27 7.66
N ILE A 688 -37.48 2.93 7.03
CA ILE A 688 -36.35 2.29 6.36
C ILE A 688 -35.03 2.82 6.94
N ALA A 689 -34.14 1.91 7.32
CA ALA A 689 -32.76 2.21 7.69
C ALA A 689 -31.79 1.42 6.81
N ASN A 690 -30.69 2.05 6.41
CA ASN A 690 -29.70 1.43 5.52
C ASN A 690 -29.25 0.05 6.03
N ASN A 691 -29.28 -0.95 5.14
CA ASN A 691 -28.84 -2.32 5.42
C ASN A 691 -29.58 -3.03 6.58
N MET A 692 -30.82 -2.62 6.87
CA MET A 692 -31.65 -3.20 7.92
C MET A 692 -32.81 -4.03 7.37
N ILE A 693 -33.18 -5.11 8.08
CA ILE A 693 -34.34 -5.95 7.81
C ILE A 693 -35.44 -5.63 8.81
N ALA A 694 -36.62 -5.27 8.30
CA ALA A 694 -37.83 -5.21 9.11
C ALA A 694 -38.34 -6.62 9.36
N PRO A 695 -38.51 -7.04 10.63
CA PRO A 695 -38.88 -8.42 10.96
C PRO A 695 -40.16 -8.89 10.26
N LEU A 696 -41.16 -8.02 10.16
CA LEU A 696 -42.46 -8.36 9.61
C LEU A 696 -42.48 -8.44 8.08
N SER A 697 -41.42 -8.01 7.38
CA SER A 697 -41.27 -8.19 5.93
C SER A 697 -40.93 -9.62 5.50
N LEU A 698 -40.71 -10.55 6.44
CA LEU A 698 -40.12 -11.86 6.18
C LEU A 698 -41.19 -12.98 6.05
N PRO A 699 -41.50 -13.46 4.83
CA PRO A 699 -42.58 -14.41 4.61
C PRO A 699 -42.27 -15.83 5.10
N TRP A 700 -40.99 -16.14 5.33
CA TRP A 700 -40.51 -17.44 5.80
C TRP A 700 -40.40 -17.56 7.33
N LEU A 701 -40.62 -16.47 8.10
CA LEU A 701 -40.64 -16.57 9.57
C LEU A 701 -41.73 -17.57 10.03
N PRO A 702 -41.49 -18.39 11.07
CA PRO A 702 -42.56 -19.22 11.63
C PRO A 702 -43.76 -18.38 12.07
N ASP A 703 -44.98 -18.85 11.80
CA ASP A 703 -46.23 -18.11 12.08
C ASP A 703 -46.38 -17.75 13.56
N ASP A 704 -45.97 -18.65 14.46
CA ASP A 704 -46.02 -18.43 15.90
C ASP A 704 -45.02 -17.35 16.35
N LEU A 705 -43.81 -17.35 15.79
CA LEU A 705 -42.81 -16.31 16.06
C LEU A 705 -43.24 -14.95 15.49
N TYR A 706 -43.85 -14.96 14.30
CA TYR A 706 -44.38 -13.75 13.65
C TYR A 706 -45.46 -13.08 14.50
N LEU A 707 -46.42 -13.88 14.99
CA LEU A 707 -47.47 -13.41 15.89
C LEU A 707 -46.89 -12.92 17.23
N GLN A 708 -45.96 -13.68 17.80
CA GLN A 708 -45.28 -13.30 19.04
C GLN A 708 -44.61 -11.93 18.93
N TRP A 709 -43.92 -11.65 17.83
CA TRP A 709 -43.25 -10.35 17.63
C TRP A 709 -44.25 -9.21 17.41
N LEU A 710 -45.38 -9.47 16.72
CA LEU A 710 -46.49 -8.50 16.64
C LEU A 710 -47.03 -8.15 18.04
N GLU A 711 -47.29 -9.15 18.87
CA GLU A 711 -47.79 -8.96 20.24
C GLU A 711 -46.79 -8.23 21.14
N GLN A 712 -45.49 -8.43 20.91
CA GLN A 712 -44.40 -7.72 21.59
C GLN A 712 -44.12 -6.33 21.04
N GLY A 713 -44.91 -5.87 20.07
CA GLY A 713 -44.89 -4.49 19.58
C GLY A 713 -44.01 -4.25 18.36
N ALA A 714 -43.69 -5.27 17.55
CA ALA A 714 -43.15 -5.07 16.22
C ALA A 714 -44.08 -4.19 15.36
N ASP A 715 -43.53 -3.23 14.63
CA ASP A 715 -44.29 -2.23 13.89
C ASP A 715 -44.59 -2.75 12.48
N ALA A 716 -45.88 -2.96 12.18
CA ALA A 716 -46.35 -3.43 10.88
C ALA A 716 -46.05 -2.45 9.72
N SER A 717 -45.63 -1.22 10.03
CA SER A 717 -45.20 -0.20 9.07
C SER A 717 -43.69 -0.16 8.81
N ASP A 718 -42.86 -0.85 9.62
CA ASP A 718 -41.42 -0.93 9.40
C ASP A 718 -41.11 -1.70 8.11
N ARG A 719 -40.04 -1.29 7.41
CA ARG A 719 -39.76 -1.73 6.03
C ARG A 719 -38.29 -2.11 5.88
N THR A 720 -38.03 -3.13 5.07
CA THR A 720 -36.66 -3.60 4.82
C THR A 720 -35.95 -2.67 3.83
N ASP A 721 -34.66 -2.46 4.04
CA ASP A 721 -33.82 -1.67 3.14
C ASP A 721 -33.77 -2.26 1.73
N THR A 722 -33.80 -1.39 0.73
CA THR A 722 -33.80 -1.79 -0.68
C THR A 722 -32.53 -2.51 -1.12
N SER A 723 -31.41 -2.32 -0.43
CA SER A 723 -30.17 -3.05 -0.73
C SER A 723 -30.21 -4.51 -0.28
N VAL A 724 -31.17 -4.88 0.58
CA VAL A 724 -31.30 -6.23 1.11
C VAL A 724 -32.29 -7.04 0.29
N ARG A 725 -31.80 -8.09 -0.35
CA ARG A 725 -32.64 -9.06 -1.06
C ARG A 725 -33.19 -10.09 -0.07
N LEU A 726 -34.52 -10.14 0.06
CA LEU A 726 -35.22 -11.16 0.83
C LEU A 726 -35.65 -12.33 -0.05
N ASP A 727 -35.58 -13.56 0.47
CA ASP A 727 -36.02 -14.74 -0.25
C ASP A 727 -37.53 -14.69 -0.54
N GLY A 728 -37.92 -14.99 -1.78
CA GLY A 728 -39.31 -14.97 -2.22
C GLY A 728 -39.98 -13.58 -2.30
N VAL A 729 -39.26 -12.48 -2.06
CA VAL A 729 -39.81 -11.11 -2.04
C VAL A 729 -39.24 -10.28 -3.20
N VAL A 730 -40.12 -9.64 -3.97
CA VAL A 730 -39.74 -8.80 -5.12
C VAL A 730 -39.40 -7.36 -4.71
N ASN A 731 -40.18 -6.77 -3.81
CA ASN A 731 -40.01 -5.41 -3.30
C ASN A 731 -39.78 -5.50 -1.79
N ALA A 732 -38.53 -5.52 -1.33
CA ALA A 732 -38.20 -5.69 0.09
C ALA A 732 -38.66 -4.50 0.94
N ASP A 733 -38.68 -3.31 0.34
CA ASP A 733 -39.14 -2.06 0.94
C ASP A 733 -40.65 -1.82 0.78
N ALA A 734 -41.41 -2.81 0.29
CA ALA A 734 -42.87 -2.76 0.30
C ALA A 734 -43.43 -2.96 1.72
N LEU A 735 -44.68 -2.53 1.91
CA LEU A 735 -45.38 -2.73 3.17
C LEU A 735 -45.43 -4.23 3.52
N PRO A 736 -45.12 -4.66 4.76
CA PRO A 736 -45.24 -6.05 5.19
C PRO A 736 -46.54 -6.74 4.77
N LEU A 737 -47.68 -6.05 4.91
CA LEU A 737 -48.99 -6.55 4.48
C LEU A 737 -49.03 -6.86 2.97
N VAL A 738 -48.50 -5.94 2.14
CA VAL A 738 -48.45 -6.14 0.69
C VAL A 738 -47.48 -7.26 0.31
N ILE A 739 -46.36 -7.42 1.02
CA ILE A 739 -45.46 -8.55 0.84
C ILE A 739 -46.22 -9.86 1.06
N MET A 740 -46.94 -10.00 2.18
CA MET A 740 -47.69 -11.23 2.50
C MET A 740 -48.80 -11.51 1.49
N LEU A 741 -49.57 -10.50 1.07
CA LEU A 741 -50.60 -10.64 0.04
C LEU A 741 -50.00 -11.09 -1.31
N ARG A 742 -48.86 -10.55 -1.71
CA ARG A 742 -48.21 -10.87 -2.98
C ARG A 742 -47.66 -12.29 -3.03
N VAL A 743 -47.12 -12.81 -1.92
CA VAL A 743 -46.65 -14.20 -1.83
C VAL A 743 -47.77 -15.19 -1.50
N GLY A 744 -49.01 -14.72 -1.31
CA GLY A 744 -50.16 -15.56 -0.99
C GLY A 744 -50.19 -16.08 0.46
N ASN A 745 -49.48 -15.42 1.39
CA ASN A 745 -49.48 -15.80 2.81
C ASN A 745 -50.67 -15.16 3.55
N GLU A 746 -51.84 -15.76 3.35
CA GLU A 746 -53.13 -15.33 3.92
C GLU A 746 -53.14 -15.29 5.45
N ALA A 747 -52.45 -16.23 6.10
CA ALA A 747 -52.38 -16.31 7.56
C ALA A 747 -51.69 -15.07 8.16
N LYS A 748 -50.51 -14.71 7.65
CA LYS A 748 -49.78 -13.53 8.13
C LYS A 748 -50.43 -12.22 7.72
N ALA A 749 -51.06 -12.17 6.54
CA ALA A 749 -51.86 -11.01 6.15
C ALA A 749 -52.99 -10.76 7.16
N LYS A 750 -53.66 -11.83 7.61
CA LYS A 750 -54.67 -11.74 8.67
C LYS A 750 -54.07 -11.29 10.01
N MET A 751 -52.94 -11.86 10.43
CA MET A 751 -52.26 -11.43 11.66
C MET A 751 -51.90 -9.94 11.65
N LEU A 752 -51.37 -9.42 10.53
CA LEU A 752 -51.06 -8.00 10.37
C LEU A 752 -52.32 -7.12 10.49
N MET A 753 -53.42 -7.53 9.85
CA MET A 753 -54.69 -6.81 9.94
C MET A 753 -55.30 -6.84 11.34
N ASP A 754 -55.22 -7.97 12.04
CA ASP A 754 -55.78 -8.12 13.38
C ASP A 754 -54.96 -7.30 14.42
N HIS A 755 -53.69 -6.99 14.13
CA HIS A 755 -52.75 -6.23 14.98
C HIS A 755 -52.40 -4.82 14.42
N ASP A 756 -53.22 -4.29 13.50
CA ASP A 756 -52.97 -3.10 12.67
C ASP A 756 -52.97 -1.75 13.41
N ALA A 757 -53.05 -1.76 14.74
CA ALA A 757 -53.10 -0.54 15.54
C ALA A 757 -51.83 0.32 15.39
N GLY A 758 -50.72 -0.22 14.87
CA GLY A 758 -49.45 0.49 14.62
C GLY A 758 -49.36 1.21 13.27
N LEU A 759 -50.01 0.68 12.21
CA LEU A 759 -49.85 1.15 10.83
C LEU A 759 -50.23 2.63 10.62
N TYR A 760 -51.15 3.14 11.45
CA TYR A 760 -51.66 4.51 11.40
C TYR A 760 -51.20 5.38 12.59
N ARG A 761 -50.39 4.87 13.52
CA ARG A 761 -49.86 5.64 14.66
C ARG A 761 -48.78 6.64 14.25
N THR A 762 -48.13 6.41 13.12
CA THR A 762 -47.13 7.31 12.54
C THR A 762 -47.72 7.99 11.31
N PRO A 763 -48.23 9.24 11.42
CA PRO A 763 -48.91 9.91 10.31
C PRO A 763 -48.04 10.07 9.06
N TRP A 764 -46.73 10.09 9.25
CA TRP A 764 -45.74 10.17 8.18
C TRP A 764 -45.57 8.87 7.37
N ARG A 765 -46.26 7.75 7.67
CA ARG A 765 -46.09 6.48 6.94
C ARG A 765 -47.37 5.95 6.30
N CYS A 766 -48.54 6.46 6.69
CA CYS A 766 -49.83 5.97 6.19
C CYS A 766 -50.02 6.23 4.68
N GLY A 767 -49.47 7.32 4.13
CA GLY A 767 -49.54 7.61 2.70
C GLY A 767 -48.83 6.55 1.87
N MET A 768 -47.64 6.12 2.30
CA MET A 768 -46.92 4.99 1.69
C MET A 768 -47.71 3.68 1.80
N ALA A 769 -48.36 3.42 2.93
CA ALA A 769 -49.18 2.22 3.09
C ALA A 769 -50.36 2.20 2.10
N VAL A 770 -51.07 3.33 1.95
CA VAL A 770 -52.14 3.48 0.95
C VAL A 770 -51.61 3.32 -0.47
N ALA A 771 -50.50 3.97 -0.80
CA ALA A 771 -49.88 3.88 -2.13
C ALA A 771 -49.54 2.43 -2.47
N ASP A 772 -48.91 1.70 -1.56
CA ASP A 772 -48.53 0.30 -1.78
C ASP A 772 -49.70 -0.64 -1.99
N VAL A 773 -50.75 -0.51 -1.18
CA VAL A 773 -51.93 -1.37 -1.28
C VAL A 773 -52.70 -1.13 -2.57
N LEU A 774 -52.84 0.14 -2.98
CA LEU A 774 -53.47 0.48 -4.26
C LEU A 774 -52.61 0.07 -5.46
N ALA A 775 -51.28 0.25 -5.39
CA ALA A 775 -50.36 -0.21 -6.43
C ALA A 775 -50.42 -1.74 -6.59
N TRP A 776 -50.43 -2.48 -5.48
CA TRP A 776 -50.60 -3.92 -5.48
C TRP A 776 -51.95 -4.33 -6.10
N GLN A 777 -53.04 -3.68 -5.70
CA GLN A 777 -54.37 -3.97 -6.22
C GLN A 777 -54.47 -3.72 -7.73
N LEU A 778 -53.97 -2.56 -8.21
CA LEU A 778 -53.98 -2.19 -9.63
C LEU A 778 -53.08 -3.10 -10.48
N GLY A 779 -51.97 -3.58 -9.90
CA GLY A 779 -51.05 -4.51 -10.55
C GLY A 779 -51.51 -5.98 -10.54
N ASN A 780 -52.56 -6.31 -9.79
CA ASN A 780 -53.08 -7.67 -9.67
C ASN A 780 -54.18 -7.93 -10.70
N ALA A 781 -53.91 -8.81 -11.68
CA ALA A 781 -54.86 -9.15 -12.75
C ALA A 781 -55.84 -10.29 -12.39
N GLY A 782 -55.71 -10.91 -11.21
CA GLY A 782 -56.54 -12.02 -10.74
C GLY A 782 -57.67 -11.62 -9.77
N PRO A 783 -58.60 -12.54 -9.46
CA PRO A 783 -59.62 -12.32 -8.44
C PRO A 783 -58.97 -12.09 -7.06
N ILE A 784 -59.46 -11.08 -6.35
CA ILE A 784 -58.95 -10.69 -5.02
C ILE A 784 -59.58 -11.59 -3.95
N SER A 785 -58.78 -12.16 -3.05
CA SER A 785 -59.28 -12.97 -1.93
C SER A 785 -60.09 -12.13 -0.93
N PRO A 786 -60.99 -12.73 -0.13
CA PRO A 786 -61.73 -12.00 0.90
C PRO A 786 -60.82 -11.26 1.89
N THR A 787 -59.69 -11.86 2.26
CA THR A 787 -58.67 -11.27 3.12
C THR A 787 -58.05 -10.04 2.47
N ALA A 788 -57.67 -10.14 1.19
CA ALA A 788 -57.10 -9.02 0.47
C ALA A 788 -58.10 -7.87 0.28
N ALA A 789 -59.37 -8.17 0.00
CA ALA A 789 -60.42 -7.16 -0.07
C ALA A 789 -60.63 -6.45 1.27
N ARG A 790 -60.54 -7.20 2.38
CA ARG A 790 -60.55 -6.63 3.74
C ARG A 790 -59.31 -5.76 3.99
N ALA A 791 -58.12 -6.22 3.60
CA ALA A 791 -56.87 -5.49 3.76
C ALA A 791 -56.89 -4.13 3.05
N VAL A 792 -57.36 -4.11 1.80
CA VAL A 792 -57.55 -2.86 1.04
C VAL A 792 -58.46 -1.91 1.80
N ARG A 793 -59.65 -2.38 2.22
CA ARG A 793 -60.62 -1.55 2.93
C ARG A 793 -60.04 -0.99 4.23
N GLN A 794 -59.41 -1.85 5.03
CA GLN A 794 -58.86 -1.48 6.33
C GLN A 794 -57.78 -0.39 6.22
N VAL A 795 -56.88 -0.50 5.23
CA VAL A 795 -55.83 0.49 4.96
C VAL A 795 -56.41 1.84 4.54
N LEU A 796 -57.43 1.83 3.69
CA LEU A 796 -58.10 3.06 3.25
C LEU A 796 -58.88 3.72 4.41
N ASP A 797 -59.65 2.94 5.17
CA ASP A 797 -60.44 3.42 6.31
C ASP A 797 -59.53 3.99 7.41
N GLY A 798 -58.43 3.28 7.73
CA GLY A 798 -57.45 3.72 8.71
C GLY A 798 -56.74 5.02 8.31
N ALA A 799 -56.41 5.19 7.02
CA ALA A 799 -55.83 6.42 6.50
C ALA A 799 -56.80 7.63 6.60
N GLN A 800 -58.10 7.42 6.42
CA GLN A 800 -59.10 8.48 6.60
C GLN A 800 -59.23 8.91 8.07
N GLY A 801 -59.03 7.98 9.01
CA GLY A 801 -59.03 8.25 10.45
C GLY A 801 -57.79 8.97 10.97
N ALA A 802 -56.67 8.95 10.23
CA ALA A 802 -55.41 9.54 10.65
C ALA A 802 -55.36 11.06 10.38
N ALA A 803 -55.15 11.85 11.44
CA ALA A 803 -55.26 13.31 11.42
C ALA A 803 -54.19 14.05 10.56
N SER A 804 -53.14 13.37 10.11
CA SER A 804 -52.02 13.97 9.36
C SER A 804 -51.47 13.03 8.28
N CYS A 805 -52.35 12.28 7.61
CA CYS A 805 -51.92 11.36 6.56
C CYS A 805 -51.51 12.06 5.26
N ASP A 806 -50.23 11.96 4.87
CA ASP A 806 -49.72 12.57 3.64
C ASP A 806 -49.91 11.66 2.40
N LEU A 807 -50.97 11.90 1.63
CA LEU A 807 -51.24 11.14 0.39
C LEU A 807 -50.30 11.47 -0.78
N ASN A 808 -49.35 12.39 -0.63
CA ASN A 808 -48.33 12.65 -1.65
C ASN A 808 -47.20 11.62 -1.62
N GLN A 809 -47.14 10.80 -0.58
CA GLN A 809 -46.15 9.74 -0.48
C GLN A 809 -46.33 8.69 -1.58
N ALA A 810 -45.21 8.18 -2.07
CA ALA A 810 -45.14 7.32 -3.23
C ALA A 810 -45.05 5.84 -2.89
N SER A 811 -45.61 5.01 -3.78
CA SER A 811 -45.54 3.56 -3.70
C SER A 811 -44.12 3.03 -3.93
N ARG A 812 -43.82 1.89 -3.30
CA ARG A 812 -42.63 1.05 -3.51
C ARG A 812 -42.92 -0.23 -4.29
N VAL A 813 -44.16 -0.41 -4.75
CA VAL A 813 -44.62 -1.65 -5.39
C VAL A 813 -44.57 -1.52 -6.90
N GLN A 814 -43.89 -2.46 -7.57
CA GLN A 814 -43.86 -2.53 -9.03
C GLN A 814 -45.24 -2.90 -9.62
N PRO A 815 -45.67 -2.32 -10.76
CA PRO A 815 -44.91 -1.40 -11.64
C PRO A 815 -45.05 0.10 -11.27
N TYR A 816 -45.69 0.43 -10.16
CA TYR A 816 -46.06 1.82 -9.79
C TYR A 816 -45.08 2.50 -8.82
N VAL A 817 -43.83 2.05 -8.78
CA VAL A 817 -42.81 2.66 -7.91
C VAL A 817 -42.69 4.15 -8.22
N GLY A 818 -42.78 4.99 -7.18
CA GLY A 818 -42.70 6.45 -7.32
C GLY A 818 -44.03 7.15 -7.59
N VAL A 819 -45.14 6.42 -7.81
CA VAL A 819 -46.48 7.01 -8.00
C VAL A 819 -47.13 7.28 -6.64
N SER A 820 -47.68 8.48 -6.44
CA SER A 820 -48.29 8.87 -5.16
C SER A 820 -49.58 8.12 -4.85
N ALA A 821 -49.92 8.00 -3.56
CA ALA A 821 -51.19 7.44 -3.10
C ALA A 821 -52.38 8.15 -3.75
N GLN A 822 -52.34 9.48 -3.86
CA GLN A 822 -53.40 10.27 -4.47
C GLN A 822 -53.62 9.94 -5.94
N GLU A 823 -52.54 9.76 -6.70
CA GLU A 823 -52.61 9.39 -8.12
C GLU A 823 -53.11 7.95 -8.31
N LEU A 824 -52.65 7.03 -7.45
CA LEU A 824 -53.12 5.65 -7.48
C LEU A 824 -54.59 5.52 -7.09
N ALA A 825 -55.07 6.32 -6.13
CA ALA A 825 -56.48 6.34 -5.75
C ALA A 825 -57.38 6.79 -6.92
N LYS A 826 -56.94 7.82 -7.69
CA LYS A 826 -57.65 8.24 -8.92
C LYS A 826 -57.71 7.10 -9.94
N ARG A 827 -56.59 6.40 -10.18
CA ARG A 827 -56.53 5.28 -11.13
C ARG A 827 -57.39 4.09 -10.70
N ALA A 828 -57.49 3.85 -9.39
CA ALA A 828 -58.35 2.82 -8.82
C ALA A 828 -59.82 3.25 -8.66
N ASN A 829 -60.17 4.49 -9.05
CA ASN A 829 -61.50 5.08 -8.84
C ASN A 829 -61.96 5.04 -7.37
N VAL A 830 -61.03 5.31 -6.44
CA VAL A 830 -61.25 5.34 -4.99
C VAL A 830 -61.25 6.80 -4.51
N MET A 831 -62.31 7.22 -3.82
CA MET A 831 -62.33 8.53 -3.14
C MET A 831 -61.68 8.43 -1.76
N LEU A 832 -60.62 9.22 -1.55
CA LEU A 832 -59.94 9.36 -0.26
C LEU A 832 -60.18 10.75 0.32
N THR A 833 -60.86 10.83 1.45
CA THR A 833 -61.02 12.06 2.23
C THR A 833 -60.22 11.95 3.53
N VAL A 834 -59.04 12.59 3.58
CA VAL A 834 -58.22 12.67 4.79
C VAL A 834 -58.58 13.94 5.55
N LYS A 835 -58.60 13.89 6.89
CA LYS A 835 -58.75 15.11 7.71
C LYS A 835 -57.57 16.05 7.45
N ALA A 836 -57.87 17.32 7.16
CA ALA A 836 -56.85 18.34 7.11
C ALA A 836 -56.15 18.43 8.48
N PRO A 837 -54.82 18.62 8.54
CA PRO A 837 -54.12 18.81 9.80
C PRO A 837 -54.73 20.01 10.53
N SER A 838 -55.17 19.79 11.77
CA SER A 838 -55.72 20.82 12.66
C SER A 838 -54.64 21.74 13.20
#